data_AF-A0A952Q276-F1
#
_entry.id   AF-A0A952Q276-F1
#
_cell.length_a   1.000
_cell.length_b   1.000
_cell.length_c   1.000
_cell.angle_alpha   90.00
_cell.angle_beta   90.00
_cell.angle_gamma   90.00
#
_symmetry.space_group_name_H-M   'P 1'
#
loop_
_entity.id
_entity.type
_entity.pdbx_description
1 polymer ?
#
loop_
_entity_poly.entity_id
_entity_poly.type
_entity_poly.pdbx_seq_one_letter_code
_entity_poly.pdbx_strand_id
1 'polypeptide(L)'
;MSDLSAWQSADQLARQQIASGEEPSALADCLRHALLHTTTNSIADNYPPSLLLDALRLKVWTFERVMNVAAHISHPYDGVSLYADMLDLSFLSDAERAESREVALTVALNVEFPWARFWTLMLIIPRLQDDQKAHAVAAALDAVKSLDPNERYFPNKKFEDFGVYNMSQEQAVIDALAAIAPHLNHAEVQQAIIISVETIDFDIYRAQALTNLLPSMSSDQIFAIIEAALALDDNRSSAETLAQIIPHLNADHFQMVLEGTLRLRDPQQRIHVLAALLPKLTGIQATVALDEAVEAIYPIHPDHHRDLTYGLLQPQARAAAIAELAPFLTPAQAEHVLSLALEVTHEEGLAAALSALVPRLQHVDSLERVFEHIAAWKNGGYRYRVLRALAIHADSGLSDRILNAALTLHLDELRAKLLTALFPRLSGEQAWTALQTILATAVAHASAALFELRSLLRPEHVQYLVDATLSTLTTSGHIWQLAAIVDSLEPPQVDRLFEVARTTDDMHIRALMLEFASAHLHADQLSLALELLQPILVSASNHDKTRVLQALAPRLSRAQRQQLLDWLVSIDNPFELRSMLGALMPHLDETQHGELIHIALTAADNRQTELIALLLESGSLTKVQLDAVLDTVLAISDLDTIESLLAKISPEPSSQQQERVRIALLPRFQDRTRRALAAAVQIEDVQEIARALAALAPHLAGEGFQKALHAALELPQNSDGADALEAFAPHIPDEQRESIFSKILTRSQDALYRGRILARMANRLHGDQAQRLLNALESFTTYQEYVLLPLMSRLQETQIQQALDLALSIPDQFQVAVQAVARKVTTPDQVNRLLEKASALRQSNELAFTNILEAVAPRLSTEQASRVLELASTLKNDERRGECLAALVPYLDEPQRITAITRALDAVWKIRRGEYRANIIRTLAPHITDEHRQQMRNAALNIPAGLPEQRARALAALYPYLTDEQQQREMLEAWLTAVETTESWRRSSLFKEIVPYARDAALERVLQAAATIPKTSSFAYAVRDLLPYLPAARQAQVIADRLTEVWSQPPSLDRVDALASMLPLVSDKLPLLKDIWTFMLDQLQDRQTDTRQAILKFIADRSLFFPAACSPHLLERVVSAIIDVCLEGSRT
;
A
#
# COMPACT_ATOMS: atom_id res chain seq x y z
N MET A 1 -15.96 27.83 -37.27
CA MET A 1 -15.33 26.72 -38.03
C MET A 1 -14.93 25.71 -36.99
N SER A 2 -15.35 24.45 -37.14
CA SER A 2 -15.09 23.42 -36.12
C SER A 2 -13.59 23.21 -35.93
N ASP A 3 -13.13 22.96 -34.70
CA ASP A 3 -11.72 22.73 -34.37
C ASP A 3 -11.09 21.61 -35.22
N LEU A 4 -11.90 20.62 -35.62
CA LEU A 4 -11.53 19.54 -36.54
C LEU A 4 -11.01 20.04 -37.91
N SER A 5 -11.58 21.13 -38.45
CA SER A 5 -11.18 21.71 -39.74
C SER A 5 -9.86 22.48 -39.66
N ALA A 6 -9.56 23.06 -38.49
CA ALA A 6 -8.30 23.74 -38.22
C ALA A 6 -7.17 22.72 -38.02
N TRP A 7 -7.44 21.62 -37.30
CA TRP A 7 -6.51 20.49 -37.18
C TRP A 7 -6.15 19.91 -38.56
N GLN A 8 -7.14 19.61 -39.41
CA GLN A 8 -6.90 19.04 -40.75
C GLN A 8 -6.01 19.93 -41.63
N SER A 9 -6.14 21.25 -41.50
CA SER A 9 -5.32 22.21 -42.25
C SER A 9 -3.86 22.22 -41.75
N ALA A 10 -3.66 22.15 -40.42
CA ALA A 10 -2.34 22.09 -39.81
C ALA A 10 -1.63 20.75 -40.09
N ASP A 11 -2.36 19.62 -40.00
CA ASP A 11 -1.85 18.29 -40.32
C ASP A 11 -1.40 18.21 -41.79
N GLN A 12 -2.22 18.72 -42.71
CA GLN A 12 -1.88 18.75 -44.13
C GLN A 12 -0.59 19.54 -44.40
N LEU A 13 -0.41 20.68 -43.74
CA LEU A 13 0.80 21.49 -43.85
C LEU A 13 2.03 20.78 -43.25
N ALA A 14 1.88 20.13 -42.09
CA ALA A 14 2.95 19.39 -41.46
C ALA A 14 3.40 18.19 -42.32
N ARG A 15 2.45 17.45 -42.90
CA ARG A 15 2.75 16.35 -43.84
C ARG A 15 3.42 16.84 -45.13
N GLN A 16 3.08 18.04 -45.62
CA GLN A 16 3.77 18.66 -46.76
C GLN A 16 5.22 19.04 -46.44
N GLN A 17 5.49 19.59 -45.24
CA GLN A 17 6.84 19.90 -44.77
C GLN A 17 7.70 18.65 -44.62
N ILE A 18 7.15 17.57 -44.04
CA ILE A 18 7.83 16.28 -43.95
C ILE A 18 8.15 15.73 -45.36
N ALA A 19 7.21 15.83 -46.29
CA ALA A 19 7.41 15.37 -47.66
C ALA A 19 8.55 16.13 -48.36
N SER A 20 8.65 17.45 -48.18
CA SER A 20 9.73 18.28 -48.74
C SER A 20 11.09 18.09 -48.04
N GLY A 21 11.12 17.39 -46.90
CA GLY A 21 12.36 17.20 -46.11
C GLY A 21 12.70 18.40 -45.22
N GLU A 22 11.74 19.29 -45.02
CA GLU A 22 11.81 20.38 -44.05
C GLU A 22 11.33 19.89 -42.68
N GLU A 23 11.88 20.47 -41.61
CA GLU A 23 11.40 20.20 -40.25
C GLU A 23 9.94 20.71 -40.11
N PRO A 24 9.00 19.88 -39.60
CA PRO A 24 7.57 20.20 -39.63
C PRO A 24 7.19 21.22 -38.57
N SER A 25 7.42 22.49 -38.86
CA SER A 25 7.09 23.59 -37.96
C SER A 25 5.59 23.69 -37.64
N ALA A 26 4.71 23.18 -38.52
CA ALA A 26 3.26 23.10 -38.30
C ALA A 26 2.84 22.00 -37.29
N LEU A 27 3.75 21.13 -36.87
CA LEU A 27 3.50 20.13 -35.83
C LEU A 27 3.15 20.78 -34.47
N ALA A 28 3.69 21.98 -34.19
CA ALA A 28 3.31 22.76 -33.01
C ALA A 28 1.85 23.26 -33.10
N ASP A 29 1.38 23.60 -34.30
CA ASP A 29 0.00 24.04 -34.52
C ASP A 29 -0.97 22.86 -34.46
N CYS A 30 -0.55 21.69 -34.94
CA CYS A 30 -1.24 20.42 -34.71
C CYS A 30 -1.41 20.21 -33.20
N LEU A 31 -0.30 20.14 -32.44
CA LEU A 31 -0.34 19.97 -30.98
C LEU A 31 -1.28 20.97 -30.29
N ARG A 32 -1.25 22.25 -30.68
CA ARG A 32 -2.17 23.26 -30.15
C ARG A 32 -3.62 22.86 -30.34
N HIS A 33 -4.00 22.44 -31.54
CA HIS A 33 -5.38 22.02 -31.83
C HIS A 33 -5.76 20.72 -31.11
N ALA A 34 -4.84 19.76 -30.95
CA ALA A 34 -5.06 18.59 -30.12
C ALA A 34 -5.29 18.97 -28.65
N LEU A 35 -4.51 19.90 -28.10
CA LEU A 35 -4.69 20.39 -26.73
C LEU A 35 -6.02 21.14 -26.54
N LEU A 36 -6.48 21.89 -27.55
CA LEU A 36 -7.80 22.54 -27.53
C LEU A 36 -8.94 21.51 -27.58
N HIS A 37 -8.86 20.53 -28.48
CA HIS A 37 -9.86 19.47 -28.60
C HIS A 37 -9.96 18.66 -27.29
N THR A 38 -8.81 18.22 -26.76
CA THR A 38 -8.73 17.47 -25.50
C THR A 38 -9.07 18.29 -24.25
N THR A 39 -9.14 19.63 -24.36
CA THR A 39 -9.70 20.47 -23.29
C THR A 39 -11.21 20.22 -23.14
N THR A 40 -11.94 19.92 -24.23
CA THR A 40 -13.34 19.52 -24.17
C THR A 40 -13.51 18.19 -23.43
N ASN A 41 -12.60 17.23 -23.68
CA ASN A 41 -12.57 15.96 -22.95
C ASN A 41 -12.22 16.17 -21.47
N SER A 42 -11.27 17.07 -21.16
CA SER A 42 -10.96 17.45 -19.77
C SER A 42 -12.12 18.17 -19.06
N ILE A 43 -12.94 18.94 -19.79
CA ILE A 43 -14.17 19.53 -19.24
C ILE A 43 -15.21 18.44 -18.99
N ALA A 44 -15.35 17.48 -19.90
CA ALA A 44 -16.24 16.32 -19.70
C ALA A 44 -15.83 15.52 -18.45
N ASP A 45 -14.53 15.27 -18.27
CA ASP A 45 -13.97 14.57 -17.10
C ASP A 45 -14.10 15.35 -15.79
N ASN A 46 -14.30 16.68 -15.84
CA ASN A 46 -14.60 17.48 -14.65
C ASN A 46 -16.02 17.29 -14.14
N TYR A 47 -16.92 16.71 -14.95
CA TYR A 47 -18.24 16.33 -14.47
C TYR A 47 -18.17 14.93 -13.84
N PRO A 48 -18.28 14.79 -12.51
CA PRO A 48 -18.33 13.48 -11.91
C PRO A 48 -19.56 12.72 -12.45
N PRO A 49 -19.47 11.42 -12.75
CA PRO A 49 -20.59 10.63 -13.28
C PRO A 49 -21.88 10.76 -12.46
N SER A 50 -21.76 10.87 -11.13
CA SER A 50 -22.89 11.11 -10.22
C SER A 50 -23.65 12.41 -10.51
N LEU A 51 -22.96 13.49 -10.86
CA LEU A 51 -23.58 14.77 -11.20
C LEU A 51 -24.33 14.71 -12.53
N LEU A 52 -23.79 14.00 -13.52
CA LEU A 52 -24.47 13.78 -14.81
C LEU A 52 -25.73 12.91 -14.64
N LEU A 53 -25.65 11.87 -13.80
CA LEU A 53 -26.80 11.05 -13.42
C LEU A 53 -27.87 11.85 -12.69
N ASP A 54 -27.48 12.69 -11.74
CA ASP A 54 -28.43 13.53 -10.99
C ASP A 54 -29.03 14.61 -11.88
N ALA A 55 -28.27 15.20 -12.81
CA ALA A 55 -28.80 16.13 -13.82
C ALA A 55 -29.84 15.46 -14.73
N LEU A 56 -29.65 14.19 -15.08
CA LEU A 56 -30.62 13.39 -15.84
C LEU A 56 -31.85 13.02 -15.00
N ARG A 57 -31.65 12.56 -13.74
CA ARG A 57 -32.71 12.21 -12.78
C ARG A 57 -33.64 13.37 -12.48
N LEU A 58 -33.03 14.55 -12.24
CA LEU A 58 -33.75 15.79 -11.96
C LEU A 58 -34.30 16.44 -13.23
N LYS A 59 -34.10 15.83 -14.41
CA LYS A 59 -34.52 16.32 -15.73
C LYS A 59 -34.01 17.73 -16.05
N VAL A 60 -32.89 18.13 -15.43
CA VAL A 60 -32.20 19.38 -15.70
C VAL A 60 -31.56 19.30 -17.09
N TRP A 61 -30.98 18.15 -17.43
CA TRP A 61 -30.43 17.85 -18.74
C TRP A 61 -31.21 16.73 -19.44
N THR A 62 -31.24 16.78 -20.77
CA THR A 62 -31.83 15.73 -21.61
C THR A 62 -30.91 14.53 -21.72
N PHE A 63 -31.49 13.35 -22.02
CA PHE A 63 -30.73 12.13 -22.31
C PHE A 63 -29.67 12.36 -23.39
N GLU A 64 -30.04 12.97 -24.52
CA GLU A 64 -29.11 13.29 -25.62
C GLU A 64 -27.93 14.16 -25.17
N ARG A 65 -28.15 15.13 -24.27
CA ARG A 65 -27.09 16.00 -23.77
C ARG A 65 -26.13 15.25 -22.85
N VAL A 66 -26.66 14.38 -21.98
CA VAL A 66 -25.84 13.54 -21.10
C VAL A 66 -25.05 12.51 -21.91
N MET A 67 -25.66 11.87 -22.91
CA MET A 67 -24.97 10.97 -23.83
C MET A 67 -23.85 11.67 -24.61
N ASN A 68 -24.06 12.92 -25.04
CA ASN A 68 -23.03 13.69 -25.74
C ASN A 68 -21.83 14.00 -24.83
N VAL A 69 -22.08 14.44 -23.59
CA VAL A 69 -21.00 14.68 -22.62
C VAL A 69 -20.29 13.38 -22.24
N ALA A 70 -21.04 12.29 -22.05
CA ALA A 70 -20.51 10.96 -21.74
C ALA A 70 -19.60 10.42 -22.85
N ALA A 71 -19.88 10.73 -24.12
CA ALA A 71 -19.06 10.33 -25.26
C ALA A 71 -17.67 11.01 -25.29
N HIS A 72 -17.49 12.10 -24.54
CA HIS A 72 -16.23 12.84 -24.42
C HIS A 72 -15.50 12.58 -23.10
N ILE A 73 -16.05 11.71 -22.23
CA ILE A 73 -15.33 11.25 -21.03
C ILE A 73 -14.15 10.41 -21.51
N SER A 74 -12.94 10.86 -21.20
CA SER A 74 -11.73 10.24 -21.73
C SER A 74 -11.42 8.91 -21.05
N HIS A 75 -11.85 8.77 -19.80
CA HIS A 75 -11.56 7.59 -19.00
C HIS A 75 -12.59 6.48 -19.30
N PRO A 76 -12.18 5.34 -19.90
CA PRO A 76 -13.13 4.32 -20.35
C PRO A 76 -13.98 3.76 -19.21
N TYR A 77 -13.40 3.62 -18.01
CA TYR A 77 -14.12 3.19 -16.82
C TYR A 77 -15.20 4.18 -16.36
N ASP A 78 -14.90 5.48 -16.30
CA ASP A 78 -15.87 6.47 -15.81
C ASP A 78 -17.01 6.66 -16.82
N GLY A 79 -16.71 6.59 -18.12
CA GLY A 79 -17.71 6.58 -19.19
C GLY A 79 -18.61 5.34 -19.13
N VAL A 80 -18.03 4.14 -19.04
CA VAL A 80 -18.80 2.88 -18.95
C VAL A 80 -19.59 2.81 -17.65
N SER A 81 -19.05 3.28 -16.53
CA SER A 81 -19.76 3.37 -15.25
C SER A 81 -20.98 4.29 -15.35
N LEU A 82 -20.84 5.47 -15.97
CA LEU A 82 -21.96 6.38 -16.21
C LEU A 82 -23.07 5.70 -17.02
N TYR A 83 -22.72 5.05 -18.14
CA TYR A 83 -23.71 4.33 -18.94
C TYR A 83 -24.35 3.18 -18.16
N ALA A 84 -23.58 2.43 -17.36
CA ALA A 84 -24.09 1.35 -16.51
C ALA A 84 -25.10 1.86 -15.48
N ASP A 85 -24.79 2.97 -14.80
CA ASP A 85 -25.66 3.59 -13.81
C ASP A 85 -26.92 4.19 -14.45
N MET A 86 -26.84 4.67 -15.69
CA MET A 86 -28.00 5.11 -16.46
C MET A 86 -29.00 3.97 -16.71
N LEU A 87 -28.53 2.74 -16.89
CA LEU A 87 -29.41 1.57 -17.10
C LEU A 87 -30.30 1.26 -15.89
N ASP A 88 -29.85 1.65 -14.69
CA ASP A 88 -30.58 1.44 -13.44
C ASP A 88 -31.68 2.52 -13.21
N LEU A 89 -31.79 3.51 -14.10
CA LEU A 89 -32.79 4.58 -14.02
C LEU A 89 -34.15 4.12 -14.56
N SER A 90 -35.12 3.99 -13.65
CA SER A 90 -36.47 3.49 -13.95
C SER A 90 -37.30 4.36 -14.89
N PHE A 91 -36.96 5.64 -15.07
CA PHE A 91 -37.71 6.59 -15.90
C PHE A 91 -37.24 6.66 -17.36
N LEU A 92 -36.10 6.03 -17.72
CA LEU A 92 -35.67 5.93 -19.12
C LEU A 92 -36.61 5.01 -19.91
N SER A 93 -36.83 5.31 -21.18
CA SER A 93 -37.57 4.45 -22.10
C SER A 93 -36.78 3.20 -22.47
N ASP A 94 -37.46 2.17 -23.01
CA ASP A 94 -36.80 0.94 -23.45
C ASP A 94 -35.80 1.21 -24.60
N ALA A 95 -36.06 2.22 -25.43
CA ALA A 95 -35.17 2.66 -26.50
C ALA A 95 -33.90 3.32 -25.95
N GLU A 96 -34.03 4.27 -25.02
CA GLU A 96 -32.90 4.93 -24.36
C GLU A 96 -32.03 3.92 -23.57
N ARG A 97 -32.66 2.96 -22.87
CA ARG A 97 -31.93 1.88 -22.19
C ARG A 97 -31.24 0.92 -23.16
N ALA A 98 -31.77 0.72 -24.37
CA ALA A 98 -31.13 -0.08 -25.40
C ALA A 98 -29.91 0.65 -25.98
N GLU A 99 -30.05 1.94 -26.27
CA GLU A 99 -28.97 2.80 -26.77
C GLU A 99 -27.81 2.91 -25.76
N SER A 100 -28.10 3.18 -24.48
CA SER A 100 -27.05 3.20 -23.44
C SER A 100 -26.35 1.86 -23.27
N ARG A 101 -27.05 0.72 -23.41
CA ARG A 101 -26.43 -0.63 -23.37
C ARG A 101 -25.48 -0.86 -24.53
N GLU A 102 -25.91 -0.52 -25.74
CA GLU A 102 -25.12 -0.72 -26.96
C GLU A 102 -23.86 0.14 -26.95
N VAL A 103 -23.99 1.42 -26.54
CA VAL A 103 -22.84 2.32 -26.40
C VAL A 103 -21.90 1.85 -25.30
N ALA A 104 -22.42 1.44 -24.12
CA ALA A 104 -21.58 0.92 -23.04
C ALA A 104 -20.79 -0.32 -23.44
N LEU A 105 -21.43 -1.28 -24.10
CA LEU A 105 -20.77 -2.50 -24.58
C LEU A 105 -19.72 -2.17 -25.64
N THR A 106 -20.03 -1.28 -26.58
CA THR A 106 -19.11 -0.87 -27.63
C THR A 106 -17.87 -0.18 -27.05
N VAL A 107 -18.06 0.74 -26.10
CA VAL A 107 -16.95 1.43 -25.42
C VAL A 107 -16.11 0.44 -24.61
N ALA A 108 -16.73 -0.48 -23.88
CA ALA A 108 -16.02 -1.49 -23.08
C ALA A 108 -15.21 -2.45 -23.95
N LEU A 109 -15.75 -2.92 -25.09
CA LEU A 109 -15.05 -3.83 -26.00
C LEU A 109 -13.86 -3.17 -26.72
N ASN A 110 -13.94 -1.86 -26.99
CA ASN A 110 -12.90 -1.09 -27.68
C ASN A 110 -11.78 -0.58 -26.76
N VAL A 111 -11.80 -0.93 -25.46
CA VAL A 111 -10.69 -0.59 -24.56
C VAL A 111 -9.44 -1.38 -24.99
N GLU A 112 -8.37 -0.66 -25.31
CA GLU A 112 -7.13 -1.23 -25.87
C GLU A 112 -6.42 -2.16 -24.88
N PHE A 113 -6.41 -1.80 -23.59
CA PHE A 113 -5.66 -2.51 -22.56
C PHE A 113 -6.47 -3.65 -21.93
N PRO A 114 -5.96 -4.91 -21.95
CA PRO A 114 -6.64 -6.07 -21.36
C PRO A 114 -7.12 -5.87 -19.93
N TRP A 115 -6.29 -5.31 -19.05
CA TRP A 115 -6.68 -5.09 -17.64
C TRP A 115 -7.87 -4.13 -17.51
N ALA A 116 -7.79 -2.98 -18.18
CA ALA A 116 -8.87 -1.99 -18.17
C ALA A 116 -10.13 -2.54 -18.84
N ARG A 117 -9.98 -3.26 -19.95
CA ARG A 117 -11.07 -3.91 -20.70
C ARG A 117 -11.81 -4.93 -19.84
N PHE A 118 -11.10 -5.75 -19.08
CA PHE A 118 -11.73 -6.70 -18.16
C PHE A 118 -12.63 -5.99 -17.14
N TRP A 119 -12.11 -4.99 -16.44
CA TRP A 119 -12.85 -4.32 -15.38
C TRP A 119 -14.00 -3.44 -15.89
N THR A 120 -13.88 -2.84 -17.09
CA THR A 120 -15.02 -2.13 -17.71
C THR A 120 -16.12 -3.09 -18.15
N LEU A 121 -15.79 -4.26 -18.69
CA LEU A 121 -16.76 -5.30 -19.01
C LEU A 121 -17.48 -5.81 -17.75
N MET A 122 -16.76 -5.99 -16.64
CA MET A 122 -17.34 -6.44 -15.36
C MET A 122 -18.42 -5.48 -14.82
N LEU A 123 -18.33 -4.17 -15.07
CA LEU A 123 -19.37 -3.21 -14.68
C LEU A 123 -20.71 -3.43 -15.39
N ILE A 124 -20.66 -3.85 -16.66
CA ILE A 124 -21.84 -3.94 -17.53
C ILE A 124 -22.41 -5.36 -17.64
N ILE A 125 -21.59 -6.41 -17.50
CA ILE A 125 -22.01 -7.82 -17.59
C ILE A 125 -23.28 -8.14 -16.77
N PRO A 126 -23.46 -7.64 -15.53
CA PRO A 126 -24.69 -7.89 -14.76
C PRO A 126 -25.96 -7.27 -15.36
N ARG A 127 -25.81 -6.30 -16.27
CA ARG A 127 -26.89 -5.46 -16.86
C ARG A 127 -27.15 -5.76 -18.34
N LEU A 128 -26.47 -6.75 -18.92
CA LEU A 128 -26.63 -7.16 -20.32
C LEU A 128 -27.69 -8.27 -20.49
N GLN A 129 -28.27 -8.35 -21.71
CA GLN A 129 -29.13 -9.46 -22.12
C GLN A 129 -28.31 -10.69 -22.55
N ASP A 130 -28.90 -11.88 -22.57
CA ASP A 130 -28.18 -13.16 -22.73
C ASP A 130 -27.19 -13.19 -23.91
N ASP A 131 -27.60 -12.74 -25.11
CA ASP A 131 -26.74 -12.72 -26.30
C ASP A 131 -25.55 -11.74 -26.17
N GLN A 132 -25.78 -10.58 -25.57
CA GLN A 132 -24.75 -9.55 -25.32
C GLN A 132 -23.83 -9.96 -24.17
N LYS A 133 -24.38 -10.61 -23.15
CA LYS A 133 -23.67 -11.08 -21.97
C LYS A 133 -22.68 -12.17 -22.33
N ALA A 134 -23.06 -13.15 -23.15
CA ALA A 134 -22.15 -14.18 -23.63
C ALA A 134 -20.94 -13.58 -24.39
N HIS A 135 -21.19 -12.57 -25.23
CA HIS A 135 -20.12 -11.87 -25.95
C HIS A 135 -19.19 -11.11 -25.01
N ALA A 136 -19.75 -10.39 -24.02
CA ALA A 136 -18.98 -9.65 -23.02
C ALA A 136 -18.15 -10.56 -22.10
N VAL A 137 -18.71 -11.69 -21.66
CA VAL A 137 -18.00 -12.68 -20.83
C VAL A 137 -16.86 -13.34 -21.60
N ALA A 138 -17.07 -13.67 -22.88
CA ALA A 138 -16.01 -14.20 -23.73
C ALA A 138 -14.85 -13.20 -23.90
N ALA A 139 -15.17 -11.93 -24.16
CA ALA A 139 -14.16 -10.87 -24.27
C ALA A 139 -13.43 -10.61 -22.94
N ALA A 140 -14.13 -10.74 -21.81
CA ALA A 140 -13.53 -10.62 -20.49
C ALA A 140 -12.57 -11.79 -20.20
N LEU A 141 -12.95 -13.04 -20.46
CA LEU A 141 -12.05 -14.20 -20.32
C LEU A 141 -10.83 -14.13 -21.24
N ASP A 142 -10.99 -13.60 -22.46
CA ASP A 142 -9.87 -13.33 -23.37
C ASP A 142 -8.92 -12.27 -22.78
N ALA A 143 -9.48 -11.22 -22.19
CA ALA A 143 -8.68 -10.21 -21.49
C ALA A 143 -7.91 -10.79 -20.30
N VAL A 144 -8.50 -11.71 -19.51
CA VAL A 144 -7.82 -12.42 -18.40
C VAL A 144 -6.57 -13.18 -18.89
N LYS A 145 -6.66 -13.84 -20.06
CA LYS A 145 -5.53 -14.58 -20.65
C LYS A 145 -4.33 -13.68 -20.97
N SER A 146 -4.59 -12.43 -21.33
CA SER A 146 -3.58 -11.47 -21.78
C SER A 146 -3.17 -10.46 -20.73
N LEU A 147 -3.48 -10.69 -19.44
CA LEU A 147 -3.14 -9.73 -18.39
C LEU A 147 -1.62 -9.64 -18.16
N ASP A 148 -1.08 -8.44 -18.28
CA ASP A 148 0.27 -8.07 -17.83
C ASP A 148 0.14 -7.02 -16.69
N PRO A 149 0.57 -7.34 -15.45
CA PRO A 149 0.47 -6.44 -14.30
C PRO A 149 1.32 -5.18 -14.45
N ASN A 150 2.26 -5.15 -15.41
CA ASN A 150 3.11 -4.00 -15.68
C ASN A 150 2.52 -3.02 -16.71
N GLU A 151 1.29 -3.26 -17.21
CA GLU A 151 0.59 -2.31 -18.08
C GLU A 151 0.35 -0.98 -17.33
N ARG A 152 1.11 0.05 -17.69
CA ARG A 152 1.21 1.35 -17.01
C ARG A 152 0.05 2.33 -17.29
N TYR A 153 -1.20 1.88 -17.31
CA TYR A 153 -2.35 2.77 -17.47
C TYR A 153 -3.18 2.88 -16.18
N PHE A 154 -2.75 3.76 -15.26
CA PHE A 154 -3.51 4.13 -14.05
C PHE A 154 -3.74 5.65 -14.01
N PRO A 155 -4.94 6.16 -14.37
CA PRO A 155 -5.23 7.59 -14.27
C PRO A 155 -5.97 8.00 -12.99
N ASN A 156 -6.45 7.07 -12.14
CA ASN A 156 -7.36 7.43 -11.04
C ASN A 156 -6.89 6.96 -9.64
N LYS A 157 -7.00 7.87 -8.67
CA LYS A 157 -6.75 7.68 -7.22
C LYS A 157 -7.64 6.60 -6.60
N LYS A 158 -8.82 6.34 -7.18
CA LYS A 158 -9.76 5.29 -6.71
C LYS A 158 -9.24 3.86 -6.88
N PHE A 159 -8.29 3.61 -7.79
CA PHE A 159 -7.64 2.30 -7.90
C PHE A 159 -6.37 2.17 -7.04
N GLU A 160 -5.86 3.29 -6.50
CA GLU A 160 -4.79 3.25 -5.48
C GLU A 160 -5.28 2.63 -4.17
N ASP A 161 -6.58 2.73 -3.87
CA ASP A 161 -7.23 2.10 -2.71
C ASP A 161 -7.19 0.56 -2.76
N PHE A 162 -6.95 -0.05 -3.94
CA PHE A 162 -6.73 -1.48 -4.11
C PHE A 162 -5.27 -1.91 -3.94
N GLY A 163 -4.34 -0.99 -3.65
CA GLY A 163 -2.97 -1.32 -3.24
C GLY A 163 -2.06 -1.95 -4.32
N VAL A 164 -2.35 -1.71 -5.62
CA VAL A 164 -1.85 -2.52 -6.75
C VAL A 164 -0.39 -2.23 -7.18
N TYR A 165 0.34 -1.33 -6.52
CA TYR A 165 1.68 -0.92 -6.96
C TYR A 165 2.79 -1.99 -6.90
N ASN A 166 2.49 -3.24 -6.52
CA ASN A 166 3.44 -4.36 -6.48
C ASN A 166 2.76 -5.74 -6.73
N MET A 167 1.67 -5.79 -7.49
CA MET A 167 0.96 -7.06 -7.73
C MET A 167 1.66 -7.90 -8.81
N SER A 168 1.85 -9.19 -8.56
CA SER A 168 2.41 -10.10 -9.58
C SER A 168 1.38 -10.45 -10.65
N GLN A 169 1.82 -11.00 -11.79
CA GLN A 169 0.94 -11.34 -12.90
C GLN A 169 -0.08 -12.40 -12.49
N GLU A 170 0.37 -13.35 -11.67
CA GLU A 170 -0.42 -14.44 -11.12
C GLU A 170 -1.54 -13.92 -10.23
N GLN A 171 -1.25 -12.94 -9.36
CA GLN A 171 -2.26 -12.35 -8.47
C GLN A 171 -3.32 -11.56 -9.26
N ALA A 172 -2.91 -10.85 -10.31
CA ALA A 172 -3.82 -10.15 -11.22
C ALA A 172 -4.83 -11.10 -11.87
N VAL A 173 -4.35 -12.26 -12.36
CA VAL A 173 -5.20 -13.30 -12.96
C VAL A 173 -6.15 -13.91 -11.91
N ILE A 174 -5.66 -14.18 -10.69
CA ILE A 174 -6.49 -14.73 -9.60
C ILE A 174 -7.69 -13.82 -9.29
N ASP A 175 -7.44 -12.52 -9.14
CA ASP A 175 -8.48 -11.56 -8.76
C ASP A 175 -9.51 -11.39 -9.88
N ALA A 176 -9.05 -11.39 -11.14
CA ALA A 176 -9.93 -11.34 -12.31
C ALA A 176 -10.81 -12.59 -12.44
N LEU A 177 -10.22 -13.79 -12.28
CA LEU A 177 -10.99 -15.04 -12.30
C LEU A 177 -12.03 -15.09 -11.18
N ALA A 178 -11.69 -14.61 -9.98
CA ALA A 178 -12.63 -14.50 -8.86
C ALA A 178 -13.79 -13.55 -9.17
N ALA A 179 -13.50 -12.40 -9.78
CA ALA A 179 -14.51 -11.39 -10.10
C ALA A 179 -15.50 -11.89 -11.17
N ILE A 180 -15.03 -12.58 -12.22
CA ILE A 180 -15.91 -13.03 -13.31
C ILE A 180 -16.68 -14.31 -12.96
N ALA A 181 -16.19 -15.11 -12.00
CA ALA A 181 -16.76 -16.41 -11.63
C ALA A 181 -18.30 -16.41 -11.50
N PRO A 182 -18.96 -15.46 -10.83
CA PRO A 182 -20.42 -15.49 -10.62
C PRO A 182 -21.24 -15.36 -11.92
N HIS A 183 -20.62 -14.98 -13.03
CA HIS A 183 -21.29 -14.70 -14.31
C HIS A 183 -21.08 -15.79 -15.37
N LEU A 184 -20.24 -16.79 -15.08
CA LEU A 184 -19.86 -17.84 -16.02
C LEU A 184 -20.94 -18.93 -16.13
N ASN A 185 -21.18 -19.41 -17.35
CA ASN A 185 -21.91 -20.66 -17.61
C ASN A 185 -20.97 -21.88 -17.59
N HIS A 186 -21.52 -23.09 -17.80
CA HIS A 186 -20.73 -24.33 -17.73
C HIS A 186 -19.56 -24.39 -18.72
N ALA A 187 -19.71 -23.88 -19.94
CA ALA A 187 -18.61 -23.89 -20.91
C ALA A 187 -17.52 -22.88 -20.53
N GLU A 188 -17.92 -21.72 -20.01
CA GLU A 188 -17.03 -20.63 -19.63
C GLU A 188 -16.23 -20.93 -18.35
N VAL A 189 -16.81 -21.66 -17.39
CA VAL A 189 -16.08 -22.13 -16.20
C VAL A 189 -14.95 -23.10 -16.59
N GLN A 190 -15.17 -23.98 -17.57
CA GLN A 190 -14.11 -24.85 -18.09
C GLN A 190 -12.97 -24.03 -18.73
N GLN A 191 -13.32 -22.99 -19.47
CA GLN A 191 -12.34 -22.06 -20.02
C GLN A 191 -11.56 -21.33 -18.92
N ALA A 192 -12.21 -20.90 -17.85
CA ALA A 192 -11.56 -20.26 -16.69
C ALA A 192 -10.58 -21.21 -15.97
N ILE A 193 -10.92 -22.50 -15.83
CA ILE A 193 -10.00 -23.52 -15.30
C ILE A 193 -8.78 -23.65 -16.20
N ILE A 194 -8.96 -23.76 -17.52
CA ILE A 194 -7.86 -23.86 -18.49
C ILE A 194 -6.95 -22.63 -18.39
N ILE A 195 -7.53 -21.42 -18.29
CA ILE A 195 -6.76 -20.18 -18.10
C ILE A 195 -5.89 -20.28 -16.85
N SER A 196 -6.46 -20.68 -15.70
CA SER A 196 -5.70 -20.80 -14.46
C SER A 196 -4.52 -21.77 -14.55
N VAL A 197 -4.64 -22.85 -15.33
CA VAL A 197 -3.58 -23.84 -15.53
C VAL A 197 -2.52 -23.33 -16.52
N GLU A 198 -2.93 -22.63 -17.57
CA GLU A 198 -2.04 -22.14 -18.64
C GLU A 198 -1.25 -20.88 -18.26
N THR A 199 -1.82 -20.00 -17.43
CA THR A 199 -1.24 -18.67 -17.17
C THR A 199 -0.56 -18.55 -15.80
N ILE A 200 -0.82 -19.47 -14.86
CA ILE A 200 -0.27 -19.41 -13.50
C ILE A 200 0.78 -20.51 -13.33
N ASP A 201 2.04 -20.10 -13.16
CA ASP A 201 3.16 -21.03 -13.06
C ASP A 201 3.31 -21.67 -11.67
N PHE A 202 3.04 -20.91 -10.60
CA PHE A 202 3.23 -21.39 -9.22
C PHE A 202 1.99 -22.08 -8.66
N ASP A 203 2.18 -23.28 -8.13
CA ASP A 203 1.09 -24.11 -7.58
C ASP A 203 0.27 -23.43 -6.48
N ILE A 204 0.90 -22.58 -5.65
CA ILE A 204 0.18 -21.86 -4.58
C ILE A 204 -0.83 -20.86 -5.14
N TYR A 205 -0.49 -20.19 -6.24
CA TYR A 205 -1.38 -19.25 -6.92
C TYR A 205 -2.42 -19.99 -7.77
N ARG A 206 -2.03 -21.13 -8.37
CA ARG A 206 -2.95 -21.99 -9.12
C ARG A 206 -4.02 -22.57 -8.21
N ALA A 207 -3.63 -23.07 -7.05
CA ALA A 207 -4.52 -23.51 -5.97
C ALA A 207 -5.56 -22.42 -5.63
N GLN A 208 -5.09 -21.19 -5.38
CA GLN A 208 -5.97 -20.07 -5.05
C GLN A 208 -6.96 -19.74 -6.19
N ALA A 209 -6.51 -19.73 -7.44
CA ALA A 209 -7.37 -19.50 -8.59
C ALA A 209 -8.46 -20.58 -8.73
N LEU A 210 -8.10 -21.85 -8.58
CA LEU A 210 -9.04 -22.97 -8.63
C LEU A 210 -10.08 -22.87 -7.51
N THR A 211 -9.67 -22.52 -6.29
CA THR A 211 -10.59 -22.29 -5.17
C THR A 211 -11.57 -21.16 -5.46
N ASN A 212 -11.13 -20.05 -6.04
CA ASN A 212 -11.99 -18.91 -6.30
C ASN A 212 -13.11 -19.22 -7.31
N LEU A 213 -12.92 -20.22 -8.18
CA LEU A 213 -13.91 -20.65 -9.14
C LEU A 213 -14.96 -21.62 -8.53
N LEU A 214 -14.69 -22.22 -7.36
CA LEU A 214 -15.59 -23.21 -6.70
C LEU A 214 -17.06 -22.79 -6.57
N PRO A 215 -17.41 -21.54 -6.19
CA PRO A 215 -18.80 -21.14 -5.98
C PRO A 215 -19.68 -21.23 -7.23
N SER A 216 -19.08 -21.23 -8.43
CA SER A 216 -19.79 -21.12 -9.71
C SER A 216 -19.90 -22.44 -10.47
N MET A 217 -19.59 -23.56 -9.84
CA MET A 217 -19.46 -24.85 -10.51
C MET A 217 -20.68 -25.77 -10.42
N SER A 218 -20.86 -26.59 -11.45
CA SER A 218 -21.71 -27.79 -11.38
C SER A 218 -20.97 -29.00 -10.83
N SER A 219 -21.74 -30.02 -10.41
CA SER A 219 -21.23 -31.31 -9.94
C SER A 219 -20.23 -31.96 -10.89
N ASP A 220 -20.44 -31.83 -12.20
CA ASP A 220 -19.65 -32.53 -13.22
C ASP A 220 -18.27 -31.86 -13.43
N GLN A 221 -18.16 -30.58 -13.07
CA GLN A 221 -16.92 -29.79 -13.22
C GLN A 221 -15.97 -29.95 -12.03
N ILE A 222 -16.48 -30.46 -10.90
CA ILE A 222 -15.69 -30.73 -9.69
C ILE A 222 -14.64 -31.82 -9.95
N PHE A 223 -14.90 -32.78 -10.85
CA PHE A 223 -13.91 -33.79 -11.26
C PHE A 223 -12.64 -33.17 -11.83
N ALA A 224 -12.76 -32.22 -12.77
CA ALA A 224 -11.62 -31.59 -13.43
C ALA A 224 -10.73 -30.83 -12.44
N ILE A 225 -11.30 -30.31 -11.36
CA ILE A 225 -10.56 -29.57 -10.34
C ILE A 225 -9.92 -30.48 -9.33
N ILE A 226 -10.56 -31.61 -8.98
CA ILE A 226 -9.89 -32.62 -8.16
C ILE A 226 -8.65 -33.13 -8.91
N GLU A 227 -8.76 -33.38 -10.22
CA GLU A 227 -7.60 -33.74 -11.04
C GLU A 227 -6.54 -32.64 -11.05
N ALA A 228 -6.92 -31.38 -11.27
CA ALA A 228 -5.99 -30.24 -11.24
C ALA A 228 -5.32 -30.07 -9.86
N ALA A 229 -6.06 -30.23 -8.76
CA ALA A 229 -5.56 -30.15 -7.39
C ALA A 229 -4.62 -31.32 -7.04
N LEU A 230 -4.91 -32.53 -7.53
CA LEU A 230 -4.04 -33.70 -7.39
C LEU A 230 -2.80 -33.65 -8.28
N ALA A 231 -2.82 -32.84 -9.34
CA ALA A 231 -1.71 -32.63 -10.25
C ALA A 231 -0.72 -31.54 -9.80
N LEU A 232 -1.02 -30.80 -8.72
CA LEU A 232 -0.09 -29.85 -8.12
C LEU A 232 1.14 -30.58 -7.56
N ASP A 233 2.34 -30.07 -7.83
CA ASP A 233 3.60 -30.66 -7.38
C ASP A 233 3.85 -30.39 -5.88
N ASP A 234 3.39 -29.24 -5.38
CA ASP A 234 3.46 -28.91 -3.96
C ASP A 234 2.36 -29.63 -3.14
N ASN A 235 2.77 -30.60 -2.30
CA ASN A 235 1.86 -31.38 -1.46
C ASN A 235 1.00 -30.52 -0.52
N ARG A 236 1.51 -29.35 -0.08
CA ARG A 236 0.77 -28.45 0.80
C ARG A 236 -0.34 -27.73 0.02
N SER A 237 -0.01 -27.11 -1.11
CA SER A 237 -0.99 -26.47 -2.00
C SER A 237 -2.05 -27.47 -2.48
N SER A 238 -1.64 -28.70 -2.83
CA SER A 238 -2.56 -29.80 -3.16
C SER A 238 -3.53 -30.11 -2.02
N ALA A 239 -3.02 -30.32 -0.81
CA ALA A 239 -3.83 -30.63 0.36
C ALA A 239 -4.80 -29.49 0.74
N GLU A 240 -4.33 -28.25 0.74
CA GLU A 240 -5.16 -27.07 1.03
C GLU A 240 -6.29 -26.92 0.00
N THR A 241 -6.00 -27.14 -1.30
CA THR A 241 -7.01 -27.09 -2.36
C THR A 241 -8.04 -28.21 -2.19
N LEU A 242 -7.60 -29.45 -1.96
CA LEU A 242 -8.50 -30.59 -1.73
C LEU A 242 -9.40 -30.38 -0.50
N ALA A 243 -8.85 -29.87 0.60
CA ALA A 243 -9.61 -29.53 1.80
C ALA A 243 -10.74 -28.53 1.52
N GLN A 244 -10.51 -27.56 0.63
CA GLN A 244 -11.49 -26.55 0.24
C GLN A 244 -12.54 -27.07 -0.76
N ILE A 245 -12.21 -28.07 -1.58
CA ILE A 245 -13.15 -28.72 -2.50
C ILE A 245 -14.11 -29.67 -1.75
N ILE A 246 -13.66 -30.32 -0.68
CA ILE A 246 -14.41 -31.35 0.07
C ILE A 246 -15.87 -30.99 0.41
N PRO A 247 -16.21 -29.77 0.88
CA PRO A 247 -17.59 -29.38 1.15
C PRO A 247 -18.56 -29.54 -0.03
N HIS A 248 -18.05 -29.43 -1.27
CA HIS A 248 -18.81 -29.43 -2.52
C HIS A 248 -18.90 -30.82 -3.19
N LEU A 249 -18.23 -31.83 -2.64
CA LEU A 249 -18.17 -33.17 -3.21
C LEU A 249 -19.48 -33.96 -3.06
N ASN A 250 -19.77 -34.81 -4.05
CA ASN A 250 -20.81 -35.84 -3.99
C ASN A 250 -20.19 -37.22 -3.67
N ALA A 251 -21.04 -38.24 -3.53
CA ALA A 251 -20.61 -39.59 -3.20
C ALA A 251 -19.61 -40.20 -4.21
N ASP A 252 -19.71 -39.83 -5.48
CA ASP A 252 -18.86 -40.36 -6.56
C ASP A 252 -17.44 -39.78 -6.52
N HIS A 253 -17.27 -38.58 -5.93
CA HIS A 253 -15.96 -37.93 -5.82
C HIS A 253 -15.11 -38.43 -4.63
N PHE A 254 -15.75 -38.92 -3.56
CA PHE A 254 -15.05 -39.23 -2.31
C PHE A 254 -13.99 -40.32 -2.47
N GLN A 255 -14.24 -41.33 -3.31
CA GLN A 255 -13.26 -42.39 -3.55
C GLN A 255 -12.01 -41.85 -4.27
N MET A 256 -12.20 -40.98 -5.27
CA MET A 256 -11.10 -40.38 -6.01
C MET A 256 -10.24 -39.48 -5.10
N VAL A 257 -10.88 -38.64 -4.28
CA VAL A 257 -10.18 -37.78 -3.31
C VAL A 257 -9.47 -38.62 -2.25
N LEU A 258 -10.10 -39.69 -1.73
CA LEU A 258 -9.47 -40.59 -0.77
C LEU A 258 -8.23 -41.28 -1.37
N GLU A 259 -8.35 -41.88 -2.56
CA GLU A 259 -7.22 -42.53 -3.24
C GLU A 259 -6.09 -41.55 -3.58
N GLY A 260 -6.43 -40.33 -4.00
CA GLY A 260 -5.47 -39.25 -4.25
C GLY A 260 -4.77 -38.79 -2.97
N THR A 261 -5.53 -38.61 -1.89
CA THR A 261 -5.03 -38.22 -0.56
C THR A 261 -4.05 -39.25 0.00
N LEU A 262 -4.36 -40.54 -0.17
CA LEU A 262 -3.47 -41.62 0.26
C LEU A 262 -2.13 -41.64 -0.48
N ARG A 263 -2.04 -41.02 -1.67
CA ARG A 263 -0.78 -40.90 -2.44
C ARG A 263 0.07 -39.69 -2.04
N LEU A 264 -0.45 -38.77 -1.22
CA LEU A 264 0.33 -37.65 -0.70
C LEU A 264 1.49 -38.15 0.14
N ARG A 265 2.71 -37.64 -0.15
CA ARG A 265 3.94 -38.10 0.49
C ARG A 265 4.12 -37.57 1.91
N ASP A 266 3.56 -36.40 2.21
CA ASP A 266 3.67 -35.76 3.51
C ASP A 266 2.55 -36.25 4.45
N PRO A 267 2.87 -36.93 5.57
CA PRO A 267 1.88 -37.45 6.50
C PRO A 267 1.06 -36.35 7.18
N GLN A 268 1.61 -35.15 7.41
CA GLN A 268 0.85 -34.05 8.00
C GLN A 268 -0.20 -33.53 7.02
N GLN A 269 0.17 -33.32 5.76
CA GLN A 269 -0.76 -32.88 4.72
C GLN A 269 -1.82 -33.95 4.41
N ARG A 270 -1.44 -35.22 4.47
CA ARG A 270 -2.37 -36.34 4.33
C ARG A 270 -3.40 -36.35 5.46
N ILE A 271 -2.98 -36.21 6.71
CA ILE A 271 -3.90 -36.11 7.86
C ILE A 271 -4.85 -34.94 7.69
N HIS A 272 -4.36 -33.78 7.23
CA HIS A 272 -5.18 -32.59 7.01
C HIS A 272 -6.36 -32.85 6.06
N VAL A 273 -6.09 -33.46 4.89
CA VAL A 273 -7.15 -33.78 3.93
C VAL A 273 -8.06 -34.91 4.43
N LEU A 274 -7.51 -35.94 5.09
CA LEU A 274 -8.32 -37.01 5.68
C LEU A 274 -9.27 -36.46 6.75
N ALA A 275 -8.79 -35.58 7.64
CA ALA A 275 -9.59 -34.92 8.67
C ALA A 275 -10.74 -34.11 8.06
N ALA A 276 -10.48 -33.38 6.97
CA ALA A 276 -11.50 -32.65 6.22
C ALA A 276 -12.53 -33.59 5.55
N LEU A 277 -12.11 -34.77 5.08
CA LEU A 277 -12.94 -35.73 4.36
C LEU A 277 -13.82 -36.59 5.30
N LEU A 278 -13.36 -36.88 6.52
CA LEU A 278 -14.04 -37.72 7.51
C LEU A 278 -15.53 -37.39 7.76
N PRO A 279 -15.95 -36.12 7.92
CA PRO A 279 -17.37 -35.77 8.08
C PRO A 279 -18.27 -36.21 6.91
N LYS A 280 -17.71 -36.47 5.73
CA LYS A 280 -18.44 -36.78 4.49
C LYS A 280 -18.45 -38.28 4.16
N LEU A 281 -17.55 -39.05 4.75
CA LEU A 281 -17.44 -40.49 4.51
C LEU A 281 -18.46 -41.27 5.36
N THR A 282 -18.89 -42.43 4.88
CA THR A 282 -19.78 -43.33 5.63
C THR A 282 -19.27 -44.77 5.62
N GLY A 283 -19.63 -45.54 6.66
CA GLY A 283 -19.29 -46.96 6.77
C GLY A 283 -17.78 -47.22 6.77
N ILE A 284 -17.36 -48.20 5.97
CA ILE A 284 -15.97 -48.70 5.92
C ILE A 284 -14.97 -47.63 5.45
N GLN A 285 -15.40 -46.69 4.61
CA GLN A 285 -14.50 -45.63 4.11
C GLN A 285 -14.09 -44.67 5.23
N ALA A 286 -15.01 -44.31 6.12
CA ALA A 286 -14.73 -43.44 7.27
C ALA A 286 -13.79 -44.14 8.27
N THR A 287 -13.97 -45.45 8.50
CA THR A 287 -13.09 -46.21 9.39
C THR A 287 -11.69 -46.33 8.81
N VAL A 288 -11.56 -46.65 7.52
CA VAL A 288 -10.24 -46.73 6.85
C VAL A 288 -9.52 -45.38 6.86
N ALA A 289 -10.22 -44.30 6.55
CA ALA A 289 -9.64 -42.95 6.58
C ALA A 289 -9.21 -42.53 7.99
N LEU A 290 -10.00 -42.86 9.02
CA LEU A 290 -9.68 -42.54 10.41
C LEU A 290 -8.51 -43.38 10.92
N ASP A 291 -8.51 -44.69 10.63
CA ASP A 291 -7.45 -45.60 11.04
C ASP A 291 -6.11 -45.21 10.39
N GLU A 292 -6.11 -44.88 9.10
CA GLU A 292 -4.91 -44.38 8.41
C GLU A 292 -4.43 -43.04 8.98
N ALA A 293 -5.35 -42.11 9.28
CA ALA A 293 -5.00 -40.82 9.84
C ALA A 293 -4.43 -40.95 11.27
N VAL A 294 -4.98 -41.88 12.07
CA VAL A 294 -4.52 -42.18 13.43
C VAL A 294 -3.17 -42.91 13.40
N GLU A 295 -2.99 -43.91 12.55
CA GLU A 295 -1.70 -44.60 12.33
C GLU A 295 -0.58 -43.62 11.95
N ALA A 296 -0.88 -42.61 11.12
CA ALA A 296 0.09 -41.59 10.72
C ALA A 296 0.56 -40.67 11.89
N ILE A 297 -0.12 -40.67 13.04
CA ILE A 297 0.30 -39.96 14.27
C ILE A 297 1.39 -40.75 15.01
N TYR A 298 1.38 -42.08 14.93
CA TYR A 298 2.25 -42.95 15.72
C TYR A 298 3.68 -42.99 15.17
N PRO A 299 4.70 -43.02 16.05
CA PRO A 299 6.05 -43.38 15.65
C PRO A 299 6.09 -44.86 15.19
N ILE A 300 6.79 -45.12 14.08
CA ILE A 300 6.84 -46.41 13.37
C ILE A 300 6.92 -47.62 14.34
N HIS A 301 5.90 -48.49 14.28
CA HIS A 301 5.90 -49.79 14.97
C HIS A 301 6.79 -50.78 14.17
N PRO A 302 7.70 -51.53 14.80
CA PRO A 302 8.68 -52.37 14.10
C PRO A 302 8.11 -53.58 13.32
N ASP A 303 6.82 -53.91 13.48
CA ASP A 303 6.21 -55.15 12.95
C ASP A 303 5.33 -54.96 11.70
N HIS A 304 5.26 -53.76 11.12
CA HIS A 304 4.45 -53.50 9.92
C HIS A 304 5.31 -53.34 8.67
N HIS A 305 5.70 -54.50 8.11
CA HIS A 305 6.30 -54.63 6.79
C HIS A 305 5.23 -54.63 5.69
N ARG A 306 4.66 -53.47 5.38
CA ARG A 306 4.22 -53.19 4.01
C ARG A 306 4.74 -51.81 3.65
N ASP A 307 5.42 -51.77 2.50
CA ASP A 307 6.09 -50.62 1.91
C ASP A 307 5.57 -49.29 2.45
N LEU A 308 6.42 -48.55 3.17
CA LEU A 308 6.88 -47.23 2.77
C LEU A 308 7.70 -46.55 3.87
N THR A 309 8.73 -45.85 3.42
CA THR A 309 9.54 -44.84 4.12
C THR A 309 8.69 -43.66 4.62
N TYR A 310 7.85 -43.86 5.66
CA TYR A 310 6.91 -42.83 6.12
C TYR A 310 6.97 -42.56 7.63
N GLY A 311 7.26 -41.30 7.98
CA GLY A 311 6.52 -40.61 9.04
C GLY A 311 7.12 -40.57 10.45
N LEU A 312 8.31 -39.99 10.63
CA LEU A 312 8.60 -39.34 11.93
C LEU A 312 8.01 -37.93 11.89
N LEU A 313 6.74 -37.77 12.31
CA LEU A 313 6.21 -36.44 12.61
C LEU A 313 7.02 -35.83 13.76
N GLN A 314 7.53 -34.62 13.54
CA GLN A 314 8.10 -33.81 14.61
C GLN A 314 7.05 -33.63 15.72
N PRO A 315 7.43 -33.56 17.00
CA PRO A 315 6.47 -33.44 18.11
C PRO A 315 5.45 -32.31 17.94
N GLN A 316 5.84 -31.20 17.29
CA GLN A 316 4.96 -30.08 16.97
C GLN A 316 3.91 -30.43 15.90
N ALA A 317 4.34 -31.06 14.80
CA ALA A 317 3.45 -31.52 13.73
C ALA A 317 2.48 -32.60 14.22
N ARG A 318 2.92 -33.44 15.16
CA ARG A 318 2.07 -34.42 15.85
C ARG A 318 0.96 -33.75 16.65
N ALA A 319 1.27 -32.70 17.41
CA ALA A 319 0.26 -31.98 18.17
C ALA A 319 -0.79 -31.30 17.27
N ALA A 320 -0.37 -30.74 16.13
CA ALA A 320 -1.30 -30.19 15.13
C ALA A 320 -2.22 -31.27 14.54
N ALA A 321 -1.65 -32.40 14.12
CA ALA A 321 -2.41 -33.55 13.62
C ALA A 321 -3.42 -34.09 14.64
N ILE A 322 -3.03 -34.19 15.91
CA ILE A 322 -3.92 -34.59 17.00
C ILE A 322 -5.07 -33.59 17.17
N ALA A 323 -4.77 -32.28 17.12
CA ALA A 323 -5.79 -31.24 17.25
C ALA A 323 -6.84 -31.32 16.12
N GLU A 324 -6.41 -31.60 14.89
CA GLU A 324 -7.28 -31.74 13.72
C GLU A 324 -8.14 -33.01 13.77
N LEU A 325 -7.60 -34.13 14.26
CA LEU A 325 -8.30 -35.40 14.31
C LEU A 325 -9.19 -35.58 15.54
N ALA A 326 -8.91 -34.87 16.64
CA ALA A 326 -9.63 -35.02 17.91
C ALA A 326 -11.17 -35.05 17.77
N PRO A 327 -11.83 -34.21 16.94
CA PRO A 327 -13.28 -34.24 16.75
C PRO A 327 -13.82 -35.54 16.12
N PHE A 328 -12.98 -36.39 15.54
CA PHE A 328 -13.39 -37.63 14.88
C PHE A 328 -13.00 -38.88 15.68
N LEU A 329 -12.16 -38.71 16.69
CA LEU A 329 -11.75 -39.81 17.56
C LEU A 329 -12.95 -40.35 18.35
N THR A 330 -13.02 -41.66 18.43
CA THR A 330 -13.82 -42.35 19.43
C THR A 330 -13.25 -42.06 20.82
N PRO A 331 -14.04 -42.14 21.91
CA PRO A 331 -13.51 -41.98 23.27
C PRO A 331 -12.29 -42.86 23.55
N ALA A 332 -12.31 -44.13 23.12
CA ALA A 332 -11.19 -45.04 23.28
C ALA A 332 -9.92 -44.56 22.55
N GLN A 333 -10.05 -44.05 21.33
CA GLN A 333 -8.94 -43.46 20.57
C GLN A 333 -8.47 -42.15 21.20
N ALA A 334 -9.37 -41.30 21.69
CA ALA A 334 -9.01 -40.04 22.36
C ALA A 334 -8.19 -40.28 23.64
N GLU A 335 -8.57 -41.28 24.44
CA GLU A 335 -7.79 -41.71 25.62
C GLU A 335 -6.41 -42.24 25.22
N HIS A 336 -6.32 -42.98 24.10
CA HIS A 336 -5.05 -43.51 23.62
C HIS A 336 -4.13 -42.43 23.00
N VAL A 337 -4.71 -41.45 22.31
CA VAL A 337 -3.98 -40.33 21.70
C VAL A 337 -3.56 -39.30 22.76
N LEU A 338 -4.26 -39.21 23.89
CA LEU A 338 -3.90 -38.33 25.00
C LEU A 338 -2.47 -38.60 25.52
N SER A 339 -2.03 -39.86 25.60
CA SER A 339 -0.65 -40.14 26.02
C SER A 339 0.40 -39.59 25.05
N LEU A 340 0.13 -39.65 23.74
CA LEU A 340 1.01 -39.08 22.72
C LEU A 340 1.01 -37.56 22.74
N ALA A 341 -0.14 -36.94 23.01
CA ALA A 341 -0.23 -35.49 23.18
C ALA A 341 0.64 -35.03 24.36
N LEU A 342 0.54 -35.71 25.52
CA LEU A 342 1.30 -35.35 26.73
C LEU A 342 2.83 -35.55 26.62
N GLU A 343 3.33 -36.23 25.59
CA GLU A 343 4.77 -36.33 25.27
C GLU A 343 5.33 -35.08 24.56
N VAL A 344 4.47 -34.20 24.04
CA VAL A 344 4.89 -33.01 23.29
C VAL A 344 5.39 -31.94 24.25
N THR A 345 6.62 -31.45 24.05
CA THR A 345 7.23 -30.44 24.91
C THR A 345 6.84 -29.00 24.56
N HIS A 346 6.30 -28.77 23.36
CA HIS A 346 5.97 -27.44 22.85
C HIS A 346 4.57 -26.99 23.32
N GLU A 347 4.50 -26.03 24.25
CA GLU A 347 3.26 -25.60 24.91
C GLU A 347 2.15 -25.15 23.93
N GLU A 348 2.47 -24.46 22.83
CA GLU A 348 1.46 -23.92 21.89
C GLU A 348 0.68 -25.01 21.14
N GLY A 349 1.41 -25.88 20.43
CA GLY A 349 0.81 -27.02 19.72
C GLY A 349 0.13 -27.98 20.70
N LEU A 350 0.72 -28.20 21.87
CA LEU A 350 0.10 -29.00 22.91
C LEU A 350 -1.21 -28.39 23.43
N ALA A 351 -1.27 -27.07 23.63
CA ALA A 351 -2.48 -26.38 24.04
C ALA A 351 -3.61 -26.58 23.01
N ALA A 352 -3.28 -26.55 21.72
CA ALA A 352 -4.24 -26.83 20.65
C ALA A 352 -4.76 -28.26 20.71
N ALA A 353 -3.85 -29.24 20.81
CA ALA A 353 -4.19 -30.66 20.91
C ALA A 353 -5.07 -30.98 22.13
N LEU A 354 -4.65 -30.55 23.33
CA LEU A 354 -5.39 -30.81 24.57
C LEU A 354 -6.76 -30.15 24.57
N SER A 355 -6.88 -28.91 24.09
CA SER A 355 -8.17 -28.22 24.03
C SER A 355 -9.16 -28.92 23.09
N ALA A 356 -8.67 -29.54 22.01
CA ALA A 356 -9.49 -30.29 21.06
C ALA A 356 -9.83 -31.71 21.56
N LEU A 357 -8.94 -32.33 22.34
CA LEU A 357 -9.14 -33.66 22.93
C LEU A 357 -10.09 -33.66 24.13
N VAL A 358 -10.03 -32.63 25.00
CA VAL A 358 -10.81 -32.55 26.25
C VAL A 358 -12.30 -32.89 26.07
N PRO A 359 -13.03 -32.39 25.04
CA PRO A 359 -14.43 -32.75 24.81
C PRO A 359 -14.69 -34.24 24.54
N ARG A 360 -13.65 -35.02 24.20
CA ARG A 360 -13.73 -36.45 23.86
C ARG A 360 -13.25 -37.38 24.97
N LEU A 361 -12.63 -36.83 26.01
CA LEU A 361 -12.22 -37.58 27.18
C LEU A 361 -13.45 -37.89 28.03
N GLN A 362 -13.61 -39.17 28.38
CA GLN A 362 -14.76 -39.62 29.18
C GLN A 362 -14.40 -39.82 30.65
N HIS A 363 -13.12 -40.01 30.96
CA HIS A 363 -12.66 -40.26 32.31
C HIS A 363 -12.29 -38.95 33.01
N VAL A 364 -12.83 -38.75 34.21
CA VAL A 364 -12.49 -37.62 35.10
C VAL A 364 -10.98 -37.61 35.36
N ASP A 365 -10.37 -38.78 35.56
CA ASP A 365 -8.92 -38.94 35.71
C ASP A 365 -8.14 -38.37 34.53
N SER A 366 -8.67 -38.46 33.30
CA SER A 366 -8.02 -37.92 32.11
C SER A 366 -8.12 -36.40 32.04
N LEU A 367 -9.27 -35.82 32.42
CA LEU A 367 -9.42 -34.36 32.57
C LEU A 367 -8.53 -33.80 33.68
N GLU A 368 -8.41 -34.52 34.80
CA GLU A 368 -7.51 -34.18 35.89
C GLU A 368 -6.05 -34.26 35.45
N ARG A 369 -5.65 -35.30 34.72
CA ARG A 369 -4.28 -35.40 34.15
C ARG A 369 -3.95 -34.23 33.23
N VAL A 370 -4.90 -33.78 32.41
CA VAL A 370 -4.73 -32.58 31.57
C VAL A 370 -4.54 -31.34 32.45
N PHE A 371 -5.37 -31.17 33.49
CA PHE A 371 -5.25 -30.05 34.43
C PHE A 371 -3.90 -30.02 35.15
N GLU A 372 -3.43 -31.16 35.69
CA GLU A 372 -2.12 -31.26 36.36
C GLU A 372 -0.97 -30.92 35.42
N HIS A 373 -1.04 -31.37 34.18
CA HIS A 373 0.01 -31.13 33.19
C HIS A 373 0.16 -29.63 32.85
N ILE A 374 -0.97 -28.91 32.73
CA ILE A 374 -0.95 -27.47 32.42
C ILE A 374 -0.78 -26.58 33.65
N ALA A 375 -0.87 -27.11 34.87
CA ALA A 375 -0.81 -26.34 36.10
C ALA A 375 0.52 -25.56 36.25
N ALA A 376 1.61 -26.12 35.72
CA ALA A 376 2.95 -25.53 35.77
C ALA A 376 3.28 -24.61 34.57
N TRP A 377 2.38 -24.47 33.59
CA TRP A 377 2.65 -23.67 32.39
C TRP A 377 2.80 -22.19 32.74
N LYS A 378 3.88 -21.60 32.21
CA LYS A 378 4.21 -20.18 32.44
C LYS A 378 3.44 -19.26 31.52
N ASN A 379 3.11 -19.69 30.31
CA ASN A 379 2.37 -18.88 29.36
C ASN A 379 0.87 -18.86 29.71
N GLY A 380 0.39 -17.71 30.18
CA GLY A 380 -1.01 -17.51 30.57
C GLY A 380 -2.01 -17.70 29.42
N GLY A 381 -1.62 -17.44 28.17
CA GLY A 381 -2.49 -17.60 26.99
C GLY A 381 -2.74 -19.07 26.63
N TYR A 382 -1.68 -19.88 26.56
CA TYR A 382 -1.78 -21.31 26.29
C TYR A 382 -2.49 -22.05 27.42
N ARG A 383 -2.17 -21.69 28.67
CA ARG A 383 -2.83 -22.24 29.86
C ARG A 383 -4.32 -21.89 29.89
N TYR A 384 -4.67 -20.63 29.58
CA TYR A 384 -6.07 -20.20 29.45
C TYR A 384 -6.84 -21.02 28.40
N ARG A 385 -6.25 -21.28 27.23
CA ARG A 385 -6.92 -22.01 26.13
C ARG A 385 -7.39 -23.40 26.60
N VAL A 386 -6.53 -24.15 27.29
CA VAL A 386 -6.86 -25.48 27.82
C VAL A 386 -7.79 -25.40 29.02
N LEU A 387 -7.56 -24.46 29.96
CA LEU A 387 -8.44 -24.25 31.12
C LEU A 387 -9.88 -23.92 30.70
N ARG A 388 -10.06 -23.15 29.63
CA ARG A 388 -11.38 -22.84 29.07
C ARG A 388 -12.08 -24.08 28.52
N ALA A 389 -11.35 -24.96 27.82
CA ALA A 389 -11.92 -26.23 27.33
C ALA A 389 -12.32 -27.16 28.49
N LEU A 390 -11.49 -27.21 29.54
CA LEU A 390 -11.79 -27.94 30.77
C LEU A 390 -13.01 -27.35 31.49
N ALA A 391 -13.14 -26.02 31.59
CA ALA A 391 -14.24 -25.36 32.29
C ALA A 391 -15.64 -25.77 31.80
N ILE A 392 -15.75 -26.08 30.50
CA ILE A 392 -17.02 -26.50 29.88
C ILE A 392 -17.42 -27.93 30.30
N HIS A 393 -16.42 -28.80 30.48
CA HIS A 393 -16.57 -30.25 30.72
C HIS A 393 -16.24 -30.66 32.16
N ALA A 394 -15.87 -29.71 33.01
CA ALA A 394 -15.51 -29.93 34.39
C ALA A 394 -16.73 -30.37 35.22
N ASP A 395 -16.48 -31.29 36.15
CA ASP A 395 -17.40 -31.56 37.25
C ASP A 395 -17.26 -30.49 38.35
N SER A 396 -18.00 -30.65 39.45
CA SER A 396 -17.98 -29.68 40.55
C SER A 396 -16.59 -29.57 41.20
N GLY A 397 -15.85 -30.68 41.30
CA GLY A 397 -14.52 -30.70 41.91
C GLY A 397 -13.45 -30.02 41.06
N LEU A 398 -13.46 -30.26 39.75
CA LEU A 398 -12.53 -29.64 38.80
C LEU A 398 -12.85 -28.15 38.59
N SER A 399 -14.13 -27.76 38.68
CA SER A 399 -14.56 -26.35 38.59
C SER A 399 -13.91 -25.47 39.65
N ASP A 400 -13.77 -25.94 40.89
CA ASP A 400 -13.06 -25.23 41.97
C ASP A 400 -11.58 -25.02 41.67
N ARG A 401 -10.94 -26.04 41.10
CA ARG A 401 -9.53 -25.97 40.73
C ARG A 401 -9.30 -25.01 39.58
N ILE A 402 -10.21 -24.99 38.60
CA ILE A 402 -10.18 -24.05 37.47
C ILE A 402 -10.46 -22.63 37.94
N LEU A 403 -11.41 -22.42 38.86
CA LEU A 403 -11.67 -21.11 39.46
C LEU A 403 -10.39 -20.56 40.12
N ASN A 404 -9.73 -21.37 40.97
CA ASN A 404 -8.46 -21.00 41.58
C ASN A 404 -7.36 -20.71 40.54
N ALA A 405 -7.27 -21.51 39.48
CA ALA A 405 -6.32 -21.26 38.40
C ALA A 405 -6.63 -19.96 37.64
N ALA A 406 -7.91 -19.64 37.40
CA ALA A 406 -8.35 -18.40 36.78
C ALA A 406 -7.90 -17.18 37.60
N LEU A 407 -8.04 -17.23 38.93
CA LEU A 407 -7.58 -16.15 39.82
C LEU A 407 -6.06 -15.88 39.71
N THR A 408 -5.27 -16.87 39.31
CA THR A 408 -3.81 -16.72 39.13
C THR A 408 -3.38 -16.19 37.76
N LEU A 409 -4.29 -16.03 36.79
CA LEU A 409 -3.96 -15.50 35.47
C LEU A 409 -3.56 -14.02 35.57
N HIS A 410 -2.40 -13.64 35.02
CA HIS A 410 -1.89 -12.26 35.09
C HIS A 410 -2.63 -11.26 34.18
N LEU A 411 -3.22 -11.74 33.07
CA LEU A 411 -3.92 -10.90 32.11
C LEU A 411 -5.41 -10.81 32.46
N ASP A 412 -5.87 -9.60 32.75
CA ASP A 412 -7.25 -9.29 33.12
C ASP A 412 -8.26 -9.73 32.04
N GLU A 413 -7.93 -9.59 30.75
CA GLU A 413 -8.76 -10.04 29.64
C GLU A 413 -9.01 -11.56 29.68
N LEU A 414 -7.94 -12.34 29.81
CA LEU A 414 -8.03 -13.81 29.83
C LEU A 414 -8.72 -14.29 31.11
N ARG A 415 -8.47 -13.60 32.24
CA ARG A 415 -9.14 -13.86 33.51
C ARG A 415 -10.64 -13.66 33.38
N ALA A 416 -11.09 -12.51 32.85
CA ALA A 416 -12.50 -12.22 32.63
C ALA A 416 -13.15 -13.26 31.71
N LYS A 417 -12.54 -13.58 30.56
CA LYS A 417 -13.08 -14.57 29.62
C LYS A 417 -13.20 -15.98 30.22
N LEU A 418 -12.24 -16.42 31.04
CA LEU A 418 -12.28 -17.74 31.67
C LEU A 418 -13.38 -17.81 32.74
N LEU A 419 -13.49 -16.75 33.55
CA LEU A 419 -14.54 -16.65 34.56
C LEU A 419 -15.93 -16.60 33.92
N THR A 420 -16.11 -15.87 32.81
CA THR A 420 -17.35 -15.89 32.03
C THR A 420 -17.70 -17.29 31.52
N ALA A 421 -16.72 -18.04 30.99
CA ALA A 421 -16.94 -19.40 30.51
C ALA A 421 -17.26 -20.41 31.64
N LEU A 422 -16.68 -20.21 32.82
CA LEU A 422 -16.90 -21.05 33.99
C LEU A 422 -18.21 -20.70 34.73
N PHE A 423 -18.68 -19.45 34.63
CA PHE A 423 -19.81 -18.91 35.37
C PHE A 423 -21.08 -19.80 35.39
N PRO A 424 -21.51 -20.42 34.28
CA PRO A 424 -22.70 -21.28 34.29
C PRO A 424 -22.60 -22.52 35.17
N ARG A 425 -21.38 -22.93 35.56
CA ARG A 425 -21.10 -24.09 36.42
C ARG A 425 -20.87 -23.72 37.88
N LEU A 426 -20.73 -22.42 38.18
CA LEU A 426 -20.47 -21.93 39.52
C LEU A 426 -21.77 -21.80 40.31
N SER A 427 -21.71 -22.09 41.61
CA SER A 427 -22.89 -21.96 42.50
C SER A 427 -22.54 -21.25 43.80
N GLY A 428 -23.50 -20.50 44.33
CA GLY A 428 -23.38 -19.79 45.61
C GLY A 428 -22.18 -18.83 45.63
N GLU A 429 -21.28 -19.05 46.58
CA GLU A 429 -20.10 -18.21 46.82
C GLU A 429 -19.16 -18.14 45.62
N GLN A 430 -19.02 -19.23 44.85
CA GLN A 430 -18.13 -19.28 43.68
C GLN A 430 -18.54 -18.29 42.58
N ALA A 431 -19.84 -18.20 42.29
CA ALA A 431 -20.38 -17.28 41.29
C ALA A 431 -20.16 -15.83 41.73
N TRP A 432 -20.27 -15.57 43.02
CA TRP A 432 -20.00 -14.26 43.60
C TRP A 432 -18.52 -13.88 43.48
N THR A 433 -17.60 -14.79 43.82
CA THR A 433 -16.16 -14.58 43.65
C THR A 433 -15.80 -14.31 42.19
N ALA A 434 -16.42 -15.02 41.24
CA ALA A 434 -16.21 -14.78 39.81
C ALA A 434 -16.69 -13.39 39.38
N LEU A 435 -17.91 -12.98 39.77
CA LEU A 435 -18.44 -11.65 39.44
C LEU A 435 -17.62 -10.52 40.04
N GLN A 436 -17.22 -10.64 41.30
CA GLN A 436 -16.36 -9.65 41.97
C GLN A 436 -15.00 -9.54 41.27
N THR A 437 -14.43 -10.67 40.85
CA THR A 437 -13.15 -10.67 40.13
C THR A 437 -13.29 -10.08 38.73
N ILE A 438 -14.39 -10.35 38.02
CA ILE A 438 -14.68 -9.73 36.72
C ILE A 438 -14.80 -8.21 36.87
N LEU A 439 -15.51 -7.73 37.88
CA LEU A 439 -15.64 -6.28 38.15
C LEU A 439 -14.32 -5.60 38.51
N ALA A 440 -13.40 -6.32 39.14
CA ALA A 440 -12.07 -5.81 39.50
C ALA A 440 -11.09 -5.76 38.30
N THR A 441 -11.44 -6.32 37.14
CA THR A 441 -10.63 -6.19 35.92
C THR A 441 -10.79 -4.82 35.26
N ALA A 442 -9.91 -4.51 34.30
CA ALA A 442 -10.04 -3.28 33.51
C ALA A 442 -11.45 -3.13 32.89
N VAL A 443 -11.96 -1.89 32.93
CA VAL A 443 -13.33 -1.51 32.58
C VAL A 443 -13.82 -2.16 31.27
N ALA A 444 -13.02 -2.12 30.21
CA ALA A 444 -13.40 -2.66 28.90
C ALA A 444 -13.66 -4.18 28.93
N HIS A 445 -12.86 -4.94 29.67
CA HIS A 445 -13.01 -6.39 29.81
C HIS A 445 -14.20 -6.75 30.69
N ALA A 446 -14.39 -5.99 31.79
CA ALA A 446 -15.55 -6.12 32.65
C ALA A 446 -16.85 -5.84 31.87
N SER A 447 -16.93 -4.75 31.10
CA SER A 447 -18.10 -4.43 30.27
C SER A 447 -18.42 -5.52 29.25
N ALA A 448 -17.41 -6.06 28.56
CA ALA A 448 -17.61 -7.15 27.59
C ALA A 448 -18.12 -8.45 28.26
N ALA A 449 -17.52 -8.82 29.41
CA ALA A 449 -17.95 -9.99 30.17
C ALA A 449 -19.37 -9.83 30.72
N LEU A 450 -19.72 -8.66 31.25
CA LEU A 450 -21.07 -8.37 31.74
C LEU A 450 -22.11 -8.37 30.62
N PHE A 451 -21.76 -7.88 29.43
CA PHE A 451 -22.63 -7.97 28.27
C PHE A 451 -22.96 -9.44 27.95
N GLU A 452 -21.98 -10.34 27.91
CA GLU A 452 -22.23 -11.78 27.68
C GLU A 452 -23.06 -12.43 28.81
N LEU A 453 -22.77 -12.07 30.06
CA LEU A 453 -23.44 -12.64 31.23
C LEU A 453 -24.85 -12.10 31.46
N ARG A 454 -25.30 -11.02 30.79
CA ARG A 454 -26.56 -10.31 31.08
C ARG A 454 -27.79 -11.20 31.24
N SER A 455 -27.89 -12.28 30.46
CA SER A 455 -29.00 -13.25 30.53
C SER A 455 -28.91 -14.26 31.68
N LEU A 456 -27.72 -14.44 32.25
CA LEU A 456 -27.41 -15.34 33.36
C LEU A 456 -27.36 -14.61 34.72
N LEU A 457 -27.35 -13.28 34.70
CA LEU A 457 -27.38 -12.46 35.90
C LEU A 457 -28.75 -12.56 36.57
N ARG A 458 -28.75 -12.86 37.87
CA ARG A 458 -29.94 -12.81 38.70
C ARG A 458 -30.22 -11.36 39.12
N PRO A 459 -31.45 -11.02 39.54
CA PRO A 459 -31.77 -9.67 40.03
C PRO A 459 -30.82 -9.18 41.14
N GLU A 460 -30.39 -10.09 42.02
CA GLU A 460 -29.39 -9.82 43.07
C GLU A 460 -28.01 -9.43 42.50
N HIS A 461 -27.60 -10.02 41.36
CA HIS A 461 -26.36 -9.67 40.68
C HIS A 461 -26.49 -8.31 39.97
N VAL A 462 -27.60 -8.04 39.26
CA VAL A 462 -27.84 -6.75 38.59
C VAL A 462 -27.88 -5.63 39.62
N GLN A 463 -28.56 -5.85 40.75
CA GLN A 463 -28.61 -4.90 41.84
C GLN A 463 -27.21 -4.60 42.41
N TYR A 464 -26.40 -5.65 42.65
CA TYR A 464 -25.02 -5.49 43.09
C TYR A 464 -24.15 -4.72 42.10
N LEU A 465 -24.32 -4.96 40.79
CA LEU A 465 -23.58 -4.24 39.75
C LEU A 465 -23.92 -2.75 39.75
N VAL A 466 -25.22 -2.42 39.81
CA VAL A 466 -25.67 -1.03 39.94
C VAL A 466 -25.10 -0.39 41.19
N ASP A 467 -25.20 -1.06 42.35
CA ASP A 467 -24.64 -0.55 43.62
C ASP A 467 -23.12 -0.36 43.58
N ALA A 468 -22.39 -1.34 43.04
CA ALA A 468 -20.95 -1.31 42.93
C ALA A 468 -20.48 -0.19 42.00
N THR A 469 -21.06 -0.08 40.80
CA THR A 469 -20.72 0.98 39.85
C THR A 469 -21.08 2.37 40.37
N LEU A 470 -22.23 2.53 41.04
CA LEU A 470 -22.62 3.80 41.65
C LEU A 470 -21.71 4.18 42.85
N SER A 471 -21.21 3.19 43.59
CA SER A 471 -20.28 3.43 44.72
C SER A 471 -18.86 3.83 44.29
N THR A 472 -18.47 3.57 43.04
CA THR A 472 -17.14 3.81 42.48
C THR A 472 -17.13 4.90 41.40
N LEU A 473 -18.13 5.80 41.41
CA LEU A 473 -18.31 6.96 40.52
C LEU A 473 -17.20 8.02 40.65
N THR A 474 -15.95 7.65 40.41
CA THR A 474 -14.79 8.55 40.41
C THR A 474 -14.18 8.74 39.01
N THR A 475 -14.54 7.89 38.03
CA THR A 475 -14.09 8.00 36.63
C THR A 475 -15.19 7.58 35.64
N SER A 476 -15.19 8.17 34.45
CA SER A 476 -16.15 7.91 33.35
C SER A 476 -16.15 6.45 32.85
N GLY A 477 -15.12 5.67 33.16
CA GLY A 477 -14.99 4.28 32.76
C GLY A 477 -16.08 3.37 33.33
N HIS A 478 -16.34 3.41 34.64
CA HIS A 478 -17.28 2.47 35.28
C HIS A 478 -18.72 2.64 34.79
N ILE A 479 -19.11 3.83 34.31
CA ILE A 479 -20.43 4.11 33.76
C ILE A 479 -20.71 3.27 32.49
N TRP A 480 -19.67 2.91 31.72
CA TRP A 480 -19.81 2.03 30.56
C TRP A 480 -20.07 0.56 30.92
N GLN A 481 -19.89 0.16 32.18
CA GLN A 481 -20.35 -1.16 32.65
C GLN A 481 -21.88 -1.19 32.79
N LEU A 482 -22.50 -0.06 33.14
CA LEU A 482 -23.96 0.08 33.17
C LEU A 482 -24.53 0.06 31.75
N ALA A 483 -23.86 0.73 30.79
CA ALA A 483 -24.25 0.70 29.38
C ALA A 483 -24.41 -0.73 28.83
N ALA A 484 -23.54 -1.67 29.24
CA ALA A 484 -23.58 -3.07 28.84
C ALA A 484 -24.82 -3.84 29.35
N ILE A 485 -25.51 -3.31 30.36
CA ILE A 485 -26.71 -3.91 30.97
C ILE A 485 -27.92 -2.99 30.96
N VAL A 486 -27.91 -1.88 30.19
CA VAL A 486 -29.00 -0.87 30.15
C VAL A 486 -30.36 -1.51 29.83
N ASP A 487 -30.39 -2.47 28.90
CA ASP A 487 -31.63 -3.17 28.51
C ASP A 487 -32.15 -4.12 29.61
N SER A 488 -31.33 -4.42 30.62
CA SER A 488 -31.67 -5.27 31.76
C SER A 488 -32.01 -4.46 33.02
N LEU A 489 -32.06 -3.12 32.91
CA LEU A 489 -32.42 -2.25 34.02
C LEU A 489 -33.94 -2.20 34.21
N GLU A 490 -34.37 -2.49 35.43
CA GLU A 490 -35.76 -2.35 35.84
C GLU A 490 -36.08 -0.89 36.22
N PRO A 491 -37.36 -0.43 36.18
CA PRO A 491 -37.73 0.95 36.51
C PRO A 491 -37.14 1.52 37.81
N PRO A 492 -37.06 0.77 38.94
CA PRO A 492 -36.43 1.26 40.17
C PRO A 492 -34.93 1.58 40.02
N GLN A 493 -34.26 0.92 39.09
CA GLN A 493 -32.85 1.13 38.79
C GLN A 493 -32.67 2.35 37.87
N VAL A 494 -33.55 2.55 36.89
CA VAL A 494 -33.60 3.76 36.05
C VAL A 494 -33.87 5.01 36.89
N ASP A 495 -34.85 4.94 37.81
CA ASP A 495 -35.15 6.03 38.74
C ASP A 495 -33.92 6.39 39.59
N ARG A 496 -33.14 5.38 39.97
CA ARG A 496 -31.91 5.59 40.73
C ARG A 496 -30.80 6.24 39.90
N LEU A 497 -30.66 5.90 38.62
CA LEU A 497 -29.73 6.58 37.71
C LEU A 497 -30.13 8.05 37.52
N PHE A 498 -31.42 8.32 37.38
CA PHE A 498 -31.95 9.67 37.27
C PHE A 498 -31.74 10.49 38.55
N GLU A 499 -31.94 9.89 39.72
CA GLU A 499 -31.66 10.53 41.01
C GLU A 499 -30.16 10.83 41.20
N VAL A 500 -29.27 9.93 40.75
CA VAL A 500 -27.83 10.19 40.76
C VAL A 500 -27.48 11.33 39.79
N ALA A 501 -28.08 11.39 38.60
CA ALA A 501 -27.92 12.51 37.66
C ALA A 501 -28.31 13.85 38.30
N ARG A 502 -29.33 13.84 39.17
CA ARG A 502 -29.76 15.04 39.91
C ARG A 502 -28.72 15.51 40.93
N THR A 503 -27.99 14.58 41.54
CA THR A 503 -27.06 14.86 42.66
C THR A 503 -25.59 14.98 42.26
N THR A 504 -25.20 14.49 41.07
CA THR A 504 -23.79 14.47 40.66
C THR A 504 -23.30 15.84 40.20
N ASP A 505 -22.13 16.26 40.66
CA ASP A 505 -21.49 17.52 40.25
C ASP A 505 -20.71 17.41 38.93
N ASP A 506 -20.41 16.19 38.47
CA ASP A 506 -19.70 15.96 37.21
C ASP A 506 -20.68 16.02 36.02
N MET A 507 -20.48 17.01 35.15
CA MET A 507 -21.37 17.27 34.01
C MET A 507 -21.32 16.20 32.92
N HIS A 508 -20.19 15.52 32.73
CA HIS A 508 -20.07 14.44 31.77
C HIS A 508 -20.81 13.20 32.27
N ILE A 509 -20.66 12.88 33.56
CA ILE A 509 -21.43 11.82 34.23
C ILE A 509 -22.92 12.15 34.19
N ARG A 510 -23.30 13.41 34.47
CA ARG A 510 -24.68 13.87 34.40
C ARG A 510 -25.27 13.69 33.01
N ALA A 511 -24.52 14.04 31.97
CA ALA A 511 -24.94 13.90 30.57
C ALA A 511 -25.17 12.43 30.18
N LEU A 512 -24.24 11.53 30.52
CA LEU A 512 -24.37 10.09 30.25
C LEU A 512 -25.57 9.46 30.99
N MET A 513 -25.80 9.84 32.25
CA MET A 513 -26.94 9.33 33.02
C MET A 513 -28.28 9.81 32.43
N LEU A 514 -28.35 11.06 31.97
CA LEU A 514 -29.54 11.59 31.29
C LEU A 514 -29.74 10.94 29.92
N GLU A 515 -28.67 10.66 29.17
CA GLU A 515 -28.74 9.93 27.91
C GLU A 515 -29.30 8.52 28.12
N PHE A 516 -28.76 7.74 29.08
CA PHE A 516 -29.22 6.38 29.36
C PHE A 516 -30.64 6.33 29.93
N ALA A 517 -31.02 7.32 30.73
CA ALA A 517 -32.38 7.41 31.27
C ALA A 517 -33.40 7.90 30.23
N SER A 518 -32.97 8.67 29.21
CA SER A 518 -33.85 9.42 28.27
C SER A 518 -34.94 8.57 27.59
N ALA A 519 -34.64 7.30 27.28
CA ALA A 519 -35.58 6.38 26.65
C ALA A 519 -36.76 6.01 27.56
N HIS A 520 -36.55 6.04 28.88
CA HIS A 520 -37.48 5.54 29.89
C HIS A 520 -38.07 6.64 30.78
N LEU A 521 -37.68 7.91 30.58
CA LEU A 521 -38.23 9.03 31.34
C LEU A 521 -39.75 9.23 31.07
N HIS A 522 -40.50 9.43 32.15
CA HIS A 522 -41.90 9.85 32.14
C HIS A 522 -42.05 11.37 31.94
N ALA A 523 -43.25 11.87 31.65
CA ALA A 523 -43.50 13.28 31.31
C ALA A 523 -43.04 14.27 32.41
N ASP A 524 -43.24 13.90 33.68
CA ASP A 524 -42.81 14.69 34.83
C ASP A 524 -41.28 14.73 34.94
N GLN A 525 -40.62 13.61 34.65
CA GLN A 525 -39.16 13.49 34.65
C GLN A 525 -38.51 14.19 33.44
N LEU A 526 -39.17 14.26 32.28
CA LEU A 526 -38.70 15.03 31.12
C LEU A 526 -38.63 16.53 31.42
N SER A 527 -39.59 17.04 32.18
CA SER A 527 -39.60 18.44 32.61
C SER A 527 -38.45 18.72 33.57
N LEU A 528 -38.20 17.81 34.52
CA LEU A 528 -37.06 17.90 35.44
C LEU A 528 -35.71 17.68 34.74
N ALA A 529 -35.66 16.84 33.69
CA ALA A 529 -34.47 16.64 32.87
C ALA A 529 -34.05 17.92 32.13
N LEU A 530 -35.01 18.77 31.72
CA LEU A 530 -34.72 20.08 31.14
C LEU A 530 -34.14 21.06 32.17
N GLU A 531 -34.52 20.97 33.43
CA GLU A 531 -33.90 21.75 34.51
C GLU A 531 -32.45 21.29 34.73
N LEU A 532 -32.21 19.97 34.68
CA LEU A 532 -30.87 19.37 34.78
C LEU A 532 -29.99 19.61 33.55
N LEU A 533 -30.61 19.93 32.41
CA LEU A 533 -29.93 20.28 31.18
C LEU A 533 -29.24 21.65 31.26
N GLN A 534 -29.80 22.62 31.98
CA GLN A 534 -29.21 23.97 32.07
C GLN A 534 -27.75 23.98 32.56
N PRO A 535 -27.38 23.31 33.66
CA PRO A 535 -25.98 23.20 34.09
C PRO A 535 -25.06 22.54 33.04
N ILE A 536 -25.55 21.51 32.34
CA ILE A 536 -24.81 20.82 31.27
C ILE A 536 -24.54 21.77 30.12
N LEU A 537 -25.56 22.52 29.69
CA LEU A 537 -25.44 23.48 28.60
C LEU A 537 -24.46 24.62 28.92
N VAL A 538 -24.28 24.96 30.21
CA VAL A 538 -23.31 25.98 30.63
C VAL A 538 -21.88 25.42 30.73
N SER A 539 -21.71 24.23 31.28
CA SER A 539 -20.40 23.78 31.78
C SER A 539 -19.87 22.45 31.25
N ALA A 540 -20.68 21.69 30.50
CA ALA A 540 -20.24 20.44 29.88
C ALA A 540 -19.47 20.66 28.56
N SER A 541 -18.89 19.60 28.01
CA SER A 541 -18.26 19.65 26.68
C SER A 541 -19.31 19.79 25.57
N ASN A 542 -18.94 20.33 24.40
CA ASN A 542 -19.85 20.44 23.25
C ASN A 542 -20.42 19.07 22.81
N HIS A 543 -19.63 18.00 22.98
CA HIS A 543 -20.07 16.64 22.71
C HIS A 543 -21.18 16.19 23.66
N ASP A 544 -21.02 16.43 24.97
CA ASP A 544 -22.03 16.10 25.98
C ASP A 544 -23.32 16.91 25.79
N LYS A 545 -23.18 18.22 25.48
CA LYS A 545 -24.32 19.10 25.17
C LYS A 545 -25.12 18.56 23.98
N THR A 546 -24.43 18.19 22.90
CA THR A 546 -25.06 17.70 21.67
C THR A 546 -25.71 16.33 21.88
N ARG A 547 -25.07 15.41 22.61
CA ARG A 547 -25.62 14.07 22.91
C ARG A 547 -26.94 14.15 23.68
N VAL A 548 -26.98 14.93 24.76
CA VAL A 548 -28.19 15.07 25.56
C VAL A 548 -29.30 15.78 24.78
N LEU A 549 -28.96 16.79 23.96
CA LEU A 549 -29.92 17.46 23.09
C LEU A 549 -30.48 16.51 22.02
N GLN A 550 -29.65 15.65 21.39
CA GLN A 550 -30.13 14.65 20.43
C GLN A 550 -31.05 13.61 21.09
N ALA A 551 -30.74 13.19 22.32
CA ALA A 551 -31.56 12.23 23.05
C ALA A 551 -32.90 12.83 23.51
N LEU A 552 -32.92 14.10 23.92
CA LEU A 552 -34.11 14.75 24.48
C LEU A 552 -34.98 15.45 23.42
N ALA A 553 -34.40 16.10 22.41
CA ALA A 553 -35.10 16.96 21.44
C ALA A 553 -36.34 16.32 20.78
N PRO A 554 -36.33 15.03 20.38
CA PRO A 554 -37.51 14.38 19.79
C PRO A 554 -38.71 14.31 20.73
N ARG A 555 -38.49 14.36 22.05
CA ARG A 555 -39.52 14.21 23.09
C ARG A 555 -40.00 15.54 23.68
N LEU A 556 -39.43 16.67 23.24
CA LEU A 556 -39.78 18.00 23.77
C LEU A 556 -41.04 18.58 23.13
N SER A 557 -41.86 19.24 23.95
CA SER A 557 -43.01 20.03 23.49
C SER A 557 -42.57 21.34 22.82
N ARG A 558 -43.48 21.95 22.04
CA ARG A 558 -43.22 23.23 21.34
C ARG A 558 -42.71 24.34 22.28
N ALA A 559 -43.34 24.50 23.44
CA ALA A 559 -42.95 25.49 24.44
C ALA A 559 -41.53 25.24 24.98
N GLN A 560 -41.17 23.97 25.18
CA GLN A 560 -39.82 23.60 25.64
C GLN A 560 -38.75 23.81 24.56
N ARG A 561 -39.09 23.60 23.28
CA ARG A 561 -38.18 23.93 22.16
C ARG A 561 -37.95 25.43 22.03
N GLN A 562 -38.99 26.26 22.23
CA GLN A 562 -38.82 27.71 22.24
C GLN A 562 -37.90 28.16 23.36
N GLN A 563 -38.09 27.63 24.57
CA GLN A 563 -37.25 27.94 25.71
C GLN A 563 -35.77 27.60 25.46
N LEU A 564 -35.50 26.49 24.76
CA LEU A 564 -34.15 26.13 24.34
C LEU A 564 -33.62 27.05 23.24
N LEU A 565 -34.44 27.43 22.26
CA LEU A 565 -34.07 28.31 21.17
C LEU A 565 -33.65 29.70 21.67
N ASP A 566 -34.45 30.28 22.58
CA ASP A 566 -34.18 31.58 23.20
C ASP A 566 -32.83 31.57 23.95
N TRP A 567 -32.51 30.44 24.60
CA TRP A 567 -31.23 30.25 25.28
C TRP A 567 -30.08 30.06 24.28
N LEU A 568 -30.25 29.23 23.25
CA LEU A 568 -29.22 28.97 22.24
C LEU A 568 -28.80 30.25 21.52
N VAL A 569 -29.75 31.13 21.16
CA VAL A 569 -29.46 32.40 20.50
C VAL A 569 -28.61 33.35 21.36
N SER A 570 -28.59 33.15 22.68
CA SER A 570 -27.73 33.92 23.60
C SER A 570 -26.27 33.47 23.64
N ILE A 571 -25.90 32.37 22.97
CA ILE A 571 -24.53 31.86 22.92
C ILE A 571 -23.66 32.72 22.02
N ASP A 572 -22.56 33.25 22.56
CA ASP A 572 -21.61 34.08 21.81
C ASP A 572 -20.70 33.26 20.87
N ASN A 573 -20.45 31.98 21.17
CA ASN A 573 -19.56 31.11 20.39
C ASN A 573 -20.26 30.55 19.13
N PRO A 574 -19.82 30.91 17.90
CA PRO A 574 -20.49 30.54 16.66
C PRO A 574 -20.50 29.04 16.34
N PHE A 575 -19.42 28.31 16.69
CA PHE A 575 -19.30 26.88 16.40
C PHE A 575 -20.15 26.02 17.33
N GLU A 576 -20.21 26.43 18.59
CA GLU A 576 -21.06 25.81 19.61
C GLU A 576 -22.54 26.05 19.28
N LEU A 577 -22.89 27.29 18.92
CA LEU A 577 -24.20 27.66 18.43
C LEU A 577 -24.63 26.79 17.24
N ARG A 578 -23.74 26.59 16.25
CA ARG A 578 -24.01 25.76 15.06
C ARG A 578 -24.30 24.29 15.40
N SER A 579 -23.46 23.67 16.22
CA SER A 579 -23.61 22.25 16.57
C SER A 579 -24.92 21.99 17.33
N MET A 580 -25.28 22.89 18.25
CA MET A 580 -26.47 22.75 19.09
C MET A 580 -27.76 23.10 18.34
N LEU A 581 -27.74 24.14 17.50
CA LEU A 581 -28.86 24.45 16.61
C LEU A 581 -29.07 23.36 15.56
N GLY A 582 -28.02 22.70 15.07
CA GLY A 582 -28.14 21.56 14.15
C GLY A 582 -28.92 20.38 14.74
N ALA A 583 -28.79 20.11 16.04
CA ALA A 583 -29.56 19.06 16.72
C ALA A 583 -31.03 19.46 16.97
N LEU A 584 -31.33 20.76 17.07
CA LEU A 584 -32.67 21.28 17.35
C LEU A 584 -33.48 21.62 16.07
N MET A 585 -32.81 22.07 15.01
CA MET A 585 -33.37 22.54 13.74
C MET A 585 -34.41 21.59 13.11
N PRO A 586 -34.18 20.27 13.02
CA PRO A 586 -35.14 19.32 12.44
C PRO A 586 -36.47 19.26 13.18
N HIS A 587 -36.53 19.85 14.38
CA HIS A 587 -37.68 19.83 15.27
C HIS A 587 -38.28 21.23 15.50
N LEU A 588 -37.89 22.27 14.76
CA LEU A 588 -38.49 23.62 14.85
C LEU A 588 -39.66 23.80 13.88
N ASP A 589 -40.64 24.64 14.24
CA ASP A 589 -41.78 24.99 13.38
C ASP A 589 -41.53 26.25 12.52
N GLU A 590 -42.44 26.60 11.60
CA GLU A 590 -42.28 27.76 10.69
C GLU A 590 -42.15 29.10 11.43
N THR A 591 -42.82 29.26 12.57
CA THR A 591 -42.75 30.51 13.35
C THR A 591 -41.38 30.65 14.01
N GLN A 592 -40.84 29.56 14.53
CA GLN A 592 -39.52 29.50 15.16
C GLN A 592 -38.39 29.71 14.12
N HIS A 593 -38.57 29.23 12.89
CA HIS A 593 -37.66 29.53 11.78
C HIS A 593 -37.68 31.01 11.37
N GLY A 594 -38.86 31.65 11.35
CA GLY A 594 -39.01 33.07 11.01
C GLY A 594 -38.26 34.00 11.97
N GLU A 595 -38.26 33.68 13.26
CA GLU A 595 -37.54 34.43 14.30
C GLU A 595 -36.01 34.34 14.12
N LEU A 596 -35.48 33.15 13.82
CA LEU A 596 -34.06 32.95 13.53
C LEU A 596 -33.56 33.78 12.34
N ILE A 597 -34.38 33.93 11.29
CA ILE A 597 -34.04 34.75 10.10
C ILE A 597 -33.91 36.22 10.48
N HIS A 598 -34.84 36.74 11.27
CA HIS A 598 -34.80 38.13 11.72
C HIS A 598 -33.55 38.42 12.58
N ILE A 599 -33.18 37.47 13.44
CA ILE A 599 -31.99 37.57 14.29
C ILE A 599 -30.71 37.56 13.44
N ALA A 600 -30.62 36.68 12.44
CA ALA A 600 -29.48 36.61 11.53
C ALA A 600 -29.25 37.91 10.74
N LEU A 601 -30.32 38.56 10.28
CA LEU A 601 -30.25 39.80 9.49
C LEU A 601 -29.91 41.05 10.33
N THR A 602 -30.02 40.99 11.65
CA THR A 602 -29.86 42.15 12.55
C THR A 602 -28.61 42.08 13.43
N ALA A 603 -27.94 40.92 13.49
CA ALA A 603 -26.66 40.74 14.18
C ALA A 603 -25.54 41.52 13.46
N ALA A 604 -24.52 42.00 14.21
CA ALA A 604 -23.44 42.85 13.66
C ALA A 604 -22.03 42.23 13.77
N ASP A 605 -21.91 40.90 13.97
CA ASP A 605 -20.66 40.19 14.29
C ASP A 605 -20.57 38.82 13.59
N ASN A 606 -19.50 38.04 13.81
CA ASN A 606 -19.27 36.68 13.27
C ASN A 606 -20.42 35.67 13.47
N ARG A 607 -21.36 35.94 14.39
CA ARG A 607 -22.60 35.17 14.57
C ARG A 607 -23.54 35.28 13.36
N GLN A 608 -23.54 36.43 12.70
CA GLN A 608 -24.32 36.71 11.50
C GLN A 608 -23.96 35.72 10.38
N THR A 609 -22.67 35.44 10.19
CA THR A 609 -22.15 34.53 9.16
C THR A 609 -22.62 33.09 9.34
N GLU A 610 -22.51 32.52 10.55
CA GLU A 610 -22.91 31.13 10.83
C GLU A 610 -24.44 30.95 10.80
N LEU A 611 -25.20 31.94 11.31
CA LEU A 611 -26.66 31.93 11.23
C LEU A 611 -27.14 32.03 9.78
N ILE A 612 -26.52 32.89 8.95
CA ILE A 612 -26.82 32.98 7.51
C ILE A 612 -26.46 31.67 6.80
N ALA A 613 -25.33 31.04 7.13
CA ALA A 613 -24.93 29.76 6.54
C ALA A 613 -25.92 28.62 6.87
N LEU A 614 -26.34 28.48 8.13
CA LEU A 614 -27.34 27.49 8.56
C LEU A 614 -28.71 27.73 7.93
N LEU A 615 -29.13 28.99 7.79
CA LEU A 615 -30.40 29.35 7.15
C LEU A 615 -30.38 29.05 5.65
N LEU A 616 -29.25 29.30 4.97
CA LEU A 616 -29.04 28.91 3.57
C LEU A 616 -29.02 27.38 3.41
N GLU A 617 -28.40 26.63 4.34
CA GLU A 617 -28.37 25.15 4.36
C GLU A 617 -29.77 24.55 4.62
N SER A 618 -30.62 25.22 5.41
CA SER A 618 -31.98 24.76 5.71
C SER A 618 -32.98 24.92 4.55
N GLY A 619 -32.65 25.74 3.54
CA GLY A 619 -33.53 26.02 2.39
C GLY A 619 -34.78 26.86 2.69
N SER A 620 -34.85 27.51 3.85
CA SER A 620 -36.09 28.12 4.39
C SER A 620 -36.34 29.58 3.99
N LEU A 621 -35.54 30.16 3.09
CA LEU A 621 -35.55 31.60 2.78
C LEU A 621 -36.42 31.96 1.57
N THR A 622 -37.23 33.02 1.70
CA THR A 622 -38.00 33.60 0.58
C THR A 622 -37.14 34.50 -0.32
N LYS A 623 -37.58 34.74 -1.57
CA LYS A 623 -36.86 35.58 -2.54
C LYS A 623 -36.52 36.99 -2.04
N VAL A 624 -37.43 37.62 -1.29
CA VAL A 624 -37.23 38.96 -0.70
C VAL A 624 -36.19 38.94 0.42
N GLN A 625 -36.13 37.84 1.18
CA GLN A 625 -35.13 37.65 2.23
C GLN A 625 -33.74 37.37 1.63
N LEU A 626 -33.67 36.70 0.47
CA LEU A 626 -32.43 36.40 -0.24
C LEU A 626 -31.68 37.68 -0.68
N ASP A 627 -32.40 38.68 -1.18
CA ASP A 627 -31.80 39.96 -1.60
C ASP A 627 -31.23 40.75 -0.41
N ALA A 628 -31.92 40.73 0.74
CA ALA A 628 -31.42 41.33 1.97
C ALA A 628 -30.17 40.61 2.52
N VAL A 629 -30.13 39.29 2.41
CA VAL A 629 -28.94 38.48 2.74
C VAL A 629 -27.77 38.84 1.80
N LEU A 630 -28.02 39.00 0.49
CA LEU A 630 -26.97 39.32 -0.50
C LEU A 630 -26.32 40.70 -0.27
N ASP A 631 -27.10 41.72 0.05
CA ASP A 631 -26.57 43.06 0.37
C ASP A 631 -25.73 43.03 1.66
N THR A 632 -26.09 42.17 2.61
CA THR A 632 -25.33 41.96 3.85
C THR A 632 -24.03 41.19 3.58
N VAL A 633 -24.07 40.16 2.73
CA VAL A 633 -22.88 39.38 2.31
C VAL A 633 -21.87 40.25 1.57
N LEU A 634 -22.31 41.10 0.64
CA LEU A 634 -21.42 41.99 -0.11
C LEU A 634 -20.80 43.13 0.73
N ALA A 635 -21.35 43.38 1.93
CA ALA A 635 -20.78 44.32 2.89
C ALA A 635 -19.70 43.69 3.80
N ILE A 636 -19.51 42.37 3.74
CA ILE A 636 -18.48 41.65 4.51
C ILE A 636 -17.10 42.02 3.98
N SER A 637 -16.14 42.22 4.90
CA SER A 637 -14.78 42.65 4.57
C SER A 637 -13.91 41.53 3.99
N ASP A 638 -14.23 40.28 4.32
CA ASP A 638 -13.47 39.07 4.01
C ASP A 638 -13.93 38.39 2.70
N LEU A 639 -12.99 38.19 1.78
CA LEU A 639 -13.28 37.75 0.40
C LEU A 639 -13.66 36.26 0.33
N ASP A 640 -13.06 35.42 1.18
CA ASP A 640 -13.29 33.98 1.18
C ASP A 640 -14.66 33.64 1.78
N THR A 641 -15.06 34.37 2.84
CA THR A 641 -16.43 34.31 3.40
C THR A 641 -17.47 34.80 2.39
N ILE A 642 -17.17 35.86 1.62
CA ILE A 642 -18.04 36.34 0.53
C ILE A 642 -18.21 35.24 -0.52
N GLU A 643 -17.12 34.63 -1.01
CA GLU A 643 -17.20 33.60 -2.05
C GLU A 643 -17.92 32.32 -1.57
N SER A 644 -17.69 31.89 -0.32
CA SER A 644 -18.36 30.73 0.30
C SER A 644 -19.87 30.94 0.53
N LEU A 645 -20.27 32.12 1.02
CA LEU A 645 -21.68 32.45 1.20
C LEU A 645 -22.38 32.72 -0.15
N LEU A 646 -21.71 33.36 -1.11
CA LEU A 646 -22.23 33.57 -2.46
C LEU A 646 -22.44 32.23 -3.20
N ALA A 647 -21.59 31.23 -2.98
CA ALA A 647 -21.76 29.89 -3.54
C ALA A 647 -23.02 29.16 -3.02
N LYS A 648 -23.50 29.52 -1.82
CA LYS A 648 -24.71 28.96 -1.19
C LYS A 648 -25.99 29.71 -1.58
N ILE A 649 -25.90 30.95 -2.07
CA ILE A 649 -27.04 31.74 -2.57
C ILE A 649 -27.31 31.32 -4.03
N SER A 650 -28.04 30.21 -4.22
CA SER A 650 -28.64 29.66 -5.46
C SER A 650 -27.91 29.81 -6.83
N PRO A 651 -27.84 28.77 -7.70
CA PRO A 651 -26.83 28.70 -8.77
C PRO A 651 -26.97 29.67 -9.95
N GLU A 652 -28.07 30.43 -10.08
CA GLU A 652 -28.25 31.43 -11.15
C GLU A 652 -28.61 32.80 -10.57
N PRO A 653 -27.61 33.59 -10.13
CA PRO A 653 -27.82 34.99 -9.82
C PRO A 653 -28.28 35.73 -11.09
N SER A 654 -29.30 36.57 -10.96
CA SER A 654 -29.81 37.39 -12.07
C SER A 654 -28.70 38.24 -12.70
N SER A 655 -28.84 38.61 -13.98
CA SER A 655 -27.82 39.39 -14.70
C SER A 655 -27.45 40.71 -14.00
N GLN A 656 -28.37 41.25 -13.19
CA GLN A 656 -28.17 42.45 -12.38
C GLN A 656 -27.34 42.17 -11.11
N GLN A 657 -27.41 40.97 -10.53
CA GLN A 657 -26.59 40.51 -9.40
C GLN A 657 -25.17 40.14 -9.86
N GLN A 658 -25.01 39.53 -11.05
CA GLN A 658 -23.70 39.17 -11.62
C GLN A 658 -22.84 40.39 -11.97
N GLU A 659 -23.42 41.42 -12.61
CA GLU A 659 -22.67 42.64 -12.96
C GLU A 659 -22.26 43.43 -11.70
N ARG A 660 -23.08 43.38 -10.63
CA ARG A 660 -22.76 43.99 -9.33
C ARG A 660 -21.57 43.31 -8.65
N VAL A 661 -21.51 41.98 -8.65
CA VAL A 661 -20.37 41.20 -8.13
C VAL A 661 -19.10 41.46 -8.96
N ARG A 662 -19.23 41.52 -10.30
CA ARG A 662 -18.11 41.70 -11.22
C ARG A 662 -17.43 43.08 -11.10
N ILE A 663 -18.21 44.16 -10.92
CA ILE A 663 -17.68 45.52 -10.75
C ILE A 663 -16.88 45.66 -9.44
N ALA A 664 -17.25 44.93 -8.39
CA ALA A 664 -16.60 44.99 -7.08
C ALA A 664 -15.22 44.30 -7.04
N LEU A 665 -14.93 43.32 -7.92
CA LEU A 665 -13.75 42.44 -7.84
C LEU A 665 -12.58 42.82 -8.78
N LEU A 666 -12.79 43.67 -9.79
CA LEU A 666 -11.83 43.95 -10.87
C LEU A 666 -10.51 44.66 -10.45
N PRO A 667 -10.50 45.65 -9.52
CA PRO A 667 -9.26 46.34 -9.11
C PRO A 667 -8.29 45.48 -8.28
N ARG A 668 -8.69 44.26 -7.90
CA ARG A 668 -8.03 43.44 -6.88
C ARG A 668 -6.99 42.43 -7.44
N PHE A 669 -6.60 42.52 -8.72
CA PHE A 669 -5.76 41.53 -9.42
C PHE A 669 -4.25 41.83 -9.58
N GLN A 670 -3.76 43.09 -9.67
CA GLN A 670 -2.29 43.38 -9.69
C GLN A 670 -1.64 43.27 -8.31
N ASP A 671 -2.47 43.34 -7.30
CA ASP A 671 -2.16 42.94 -5.95
C ASP A 671 -1.95 41.42 -5.86
N ARG A 672 -2.28 40.57 -6.86
CA ARG A 672 -2.26 39.09 -6.75
C ARG A 672 -0.90 38.44 -6.61
N THR A 673 0.24 38.97 -7.05
CA THR A 673 1.55 38.32 -6.77
C THR A 673 2.09 38.72 -5.40
N ARG A 674 1.79 39.96 -4.97
CA ARG A 674 2.01 40.42 -3.58
C ARG A 674 1.03 39.80 -2.59
N ARG A 675 -0.22 39.58 -2.99
CA ARG A 675 -1.25 38.85 -2.27
C ARG A 675 -1.13 37.35 -2.46
N ALA A 676 -0.47 36.81 -3.48
CA ALA A 676 -0.14 35.38 -3.52
C ALA A 676 0.93 35.11 -2.48
N LEU A 677 1.90 36.01 -2.31
CA LEU A 677 2.83 35.94 -1.19
C LEU A 677 2.16 36.30 0.14
N ALA A 678 1.29 37.32 0.21
CA ALA A 678 0.61 37.67 1.46
C ALA A 678 -0.45 36.63 1.86
N ALA A 679 -1.18 36.04 0.91
CA ALA A 679 -2.10 34.92 1.11
C ALA A 679 -1.32 33.66 1.42
N ALA A 680 -0.24 33.34 0.69
CA ALA A 680 0.62 32.20 1.06
C ALA A 680 1.15 32.32 2.50
N VAL A 681 1.45 33.53 2.98
CA VAL A 681 1.90 33.79 4.36
C VAL A 681 0.72 33.89 5.37
N GLN A 682 -0.52 34.01 4.92
CA GLN A 682 -1.75 34.08 5.74
C GLN A 682 -2.58 32.79 5.73
N ILE A 683 -2.29 31.83 4.83
CA ILE A 683 -2.87 30.48 4.89
C ILE A 683 -2.57 29.92 6.30
N GLU A 684 -3.56 29.37 6.99
CA GLU A 684 -3.37 28.79 8.34
C GLU A 684 -2.86 27.34 8.27
N ASP A 685 -3.20 26.64 7.17
CA ASP A 685 -2.76 25.27 6.93
C ASP A 685 -1.27 25.23 6.55
N VAL A 686 -0.49 24.61 7.44
CA VAL A 686 0.96 24.53 7.36
C VAL A 686 1.43 23.83 6.07
N GLN A 687 0.69 22.83 5.57
CA GLN A 687 1.05 22.07 4.39
C GLN A 687 0.83 22.89 3.10
N GLU A 688 -0.29 23.59 3.02
CA GLU A 688 -0.61 24.44 1.87
C GLU A 688 0.26 25.71 1.80
N ILE A 689 0.58 26.34 2.95
CA ILE A 689 1.58 27.43 3.00
C ILE A 689 2.91 26.92 2.45
N ALA A 690 3.36 25.76 2.92
CA ALA A 690 4.68 25.26 2.58
C ALA A 690 4.82 24.89 1.10
N ARG A 691 3.79 24.26 0.52
CA ARG A 691 3.72 23.99 -0.93
C ARG A 691 3.68 25.27 -1.75
N ALA A 692 2.89 26.26 -1.32
CA ALA A 692 2.82 27.55 -1.98
C ALA A 692 4.18 28.26 -1.93
N LEU A 693 4.85 28.28 -0.77
CA LEU A 693 6.19 28.86 -0.61
C LEU A 693 7.25 28.11 -1.42
N ALA A 694 7.19 26.76 -1.48
CA ALA A 694 8.10 25.94 -2.29
C ALA A 694 7.93 26.19 -3.79
N ALA A 695 6.68 26.30 -4.27
CA ALA A 695 6.37 26.59 -5.66
C ALA A 695 6.75 28.04 -6.04
N LEU A 696 6.64 28.98 -5.10
CA LEU A 696 7.03 30.37 -5.30
C LEU A 696 8.56 30.57 -5.23
N ALA A 697 9.30 29.72 -4.52
CA ALA A 697 10.74 29.89 -4.25
C ALA A 697 11.61 30.16 -5.50
N PRO A 698 11.43 29.47 -6.65
CA PRO A 698 12.21 29.73 -7.86
C PRO A 698 11.85 31.05 -8.56
N HIS A 699 10.70 31.65 -8.22
CA HIS A 699 10.10 32.79 -8.93
C HIS A 699 10.14 34.10 -8.13
N LEU A 700 10.71 34.08 -6.92
CA LEU A 700 10.81 35.24 -6.04
C LEU A 700 12.21 35.89 -6.10
N ALA A 701 12.25 37.22 -6.07
CA ALA A 701 13.49 38.00 -6.01
C ALA A 701 13.36 39.20 -5.06
N GLY A 702 14.49 39.71 -4.56
CA GLY A 702 14.53 40.92 -3.72
C GLY A 702 13.77 40.80 -2.39
N GLU A 703 12.99 41.82 -2.04
CA GLU A 703 12.28 41.90 -0.75
C GLU A 703 11.20 40.80 -0.57
N GLY A 704 10.60 40.35 -1.69
CA GLY A 704 9.62 39.25 -1.68
C GLY A 704 10.25 37.89 -1.35
N PHE A 705 11.47 37.64 -1.84
CA PHE A 705 12.25 36.45 -1.48
C PHE A 705 12.61 36.44 0.02
N GLN A 706 12.99 37.60 0.58
CA GLN A 706 13.32 37.70 2.00
C GLN A 706 12.12 37.48 2.92
N LYS A 707 10.93 37.99 2.55
CA LYS A 707 9.69 37.75 3.30
C LYS A 707 9.23 36.30 3.23
N ALA A 708 9.29 35.68 2.05
CA ALA A 708 8.96 34.27 1.86
C ALA A 708 9.90 33.33 2.63
N LEU A 709 11.21 33.62 2.60
CA LEU A 709 12.20 32.87 3.35
C LEU A 709 12.03 33.05 4.86
N HIS A 710 11.64 34.23 5.33
CA HIS A 710 11.32 34.47 6.73
C HIS A 710 10.08 33.67 7.16
N ALA A 711 9.01 33.67 6.37
CA ALA A 711 7.81 32.88 6.63
C ALA A 711 8.10 31.37 6.64
N ALA A 712 8.89 30.88 5.68
CA ALA A 712 9.32 29.47 5.65
C ALA A 712 10.14 29.09 6.91
N LEU A 713 10.91 30.02 7.48
CA LEU A 713 11.67 29.82 8.74
C LEU A 713 10.80 29.89 10.01
N GLU A 714 9.56 30.35 9.91
CA GLU A 714 8.59 30.41 11.01
C GLU A 714 7.56 29.29 10.99
N LEU A 715 7.48 28.52 9.90
CA LEU A 715 6.60 27.35 9.80
C LEU A 715 6.97 26.26 10.82
N PRO A 716 5.97 25.48 11.30
CA PRO A 716 6.20 24.24 12.04
C PRO A 716 7.11 23.32 11.24
N GLN A 717 8.13 22.78 11.90
CA GLN A 717 9.17 21.97 11.26
C GLN A 717 8.67 20.52 11.10
N ASN A 718 7.64 20.33 10.25
CA ASN A 718 7.09 19.07 9.78
C ASN A 718 7.57 18.78 8.33
N SER A 719 7.04 17.74 7.67
CA SER A 719 7.43 17.36 6.30
C SER A 719 7.33 18.51 5.32
N ASP A 720 6.21 19.22 5.35
CA ASP A 720 5.90 20.25 4.38
C ASP A 720 6.76 21.50 4.64
N GLY A 721 6.89 21.95 5.89
CA GLY A 721 7.79 23.05 6.25
C GLY A 721 9.26 22.79 5.86
N ALA A 722 9.70 21.53 5.96
CA ALA A 722 11.02 21.11 5.50
C ALA A 722 11.16 21.19 3.96
N ASP A 723 10.12 20.81 3.22
CA ASP A 723 10.10 20.89 1.74
C ASP A 723 10.17 22.35 1.26
N ALA A 724 9.47 23.27 1.94
CA ALA A 724 9.57 24.70 1.67
C ALA A 724 11.01 25.21 1.86
N LEU A 725 11.63 24.95 3.01
CA LEU A 725 13.00 25.37 3.30
C LEU A 725 14.04 24.68 2.41
N GLU A 726 13.80 23.42 2.03
CA GLU A 726 14.63 22.68 1.08
C GLU A 726 14.62 23.32 -0.32
N ALA A 727 13.46 23.80 -0.79
CA ALA A 727 13.33 24.51 -2.06
C ALA A 727 14.08 25.85 -2.06
N PHE A 728 14.19 26.53 -0.91
CA PHE A 728 14.98 27.77 -0.80
C PHE A 728 16.49 27.53 -0.69
N ALA A 729 16.94 26.39 -0.14
CA ALA A 729 18.35 26.13 0.20
C ALA A 729 19.35 26.33 -0.96
N PRO A 730 19.07 25.94 -2.23
CA PRO A 730 19.97 26.20 -3.36
C PRO A 730 20.18 27.70 -3.65
N HIS A 731 19.18 28.52 -3.33
CA HIS A 731 19.05 29.93 -3.71
C HIS A 731 19.45 30.92 -2.60
N ILE A 732 19.92 30.44 -1.44
CA ILE A 732 20.34 31.30 -0.33
C ILE A 732 21.67 32.02 -0.66
N PRO A 733 21.71 33.36 -0.61
CA PRO A 733 22.94 34.15 -0.80
C PRO A 733 24.02 33.84 0.24
N ASP A 734 25.31 33.95 -0.15
CA ASP A 734 26.45 33.68 0.73
C ASP A 734 26.41 34.48 2.05
N GLU A 735 26.00 35.76 1.98
CA GLU A 735 25.95 36.69 3.11
C GLU A 735 24.94 36.28 4.20
N GLN A 736 23.88 35.55 3.84
CA GLN A 736 22.80 35.18 4.77
C GLN A 736 22.92 33.73 5.28
N ARG A 737 23.84 32.94 4.72
CA ARG A 737 23.99 31.51 4.98
C ARG A 737 24.29 31.20 6.44
N GLU A 738 25.17 31.96 7.09
CA GLU A 738 25.56 31.74 8.50
C GLU A 738 24.41 32.02 9.47
N SER A 739 23.64 33.08 9.21
CA SER A 739 22.47 33.42 10.04
C SER A 739 21.39 32.35 9.94
N ILE A 740 21.17 31.81 8.74
CA ILE A 740 20.16 30.76 8.51
C ILE A 740 20.65 29.42 9.06
N PHE A 741 21.91 29.06 8.85
CA PHE A 741 22.52 27.85 9.40
C PHE A 741 22.42 27.80 10.94
N SER A 742 22.81 28.87 11.62
CA SER A 742 22.75 28.95 13.09
C SER A 742 21.31 28.86 13.63
N LYS A 743 20.33 29.46 12.94
CA LYS A 743 18.90 29.34 13.28
C LYS A 743 18.38 27.91 13.10
N ILE A 744 18.69 27.24 11.98
CA ILE A 744 18.26 25.86 11.72
C ILE A 744 18.90 24.89 12.73
N LEU A 745 20.17 25.12 13.10
CA LEU A 745 20.88 24.28 14.07
C LEU A 745 20.23 24.32 15.47
N THR A 746 19.65 25.47 15.87
CA THR A 746 19.17 25.75 17.23
C THR A 746 17.65 25.65 17.43
N ARG A 747 16.84 25.84 16.38
CA ARG A 747 15.38 26.02 16.51
C ARG A 747 14.54 24.75 16.29
N SER A 748 15.06 23.70 15.66
CA SER A 748 14.26 22.50 15.32
C SER A 748 14.04 21.57 16.52
N GLN A 749 12.78 21.25 16.83
CA GLN A 749 12.41 20.23 17.82
C GLN A 749 12.47 18.80 17.24
N ASP A 750 12.35 18.64 15.91
CA ASP A 750 12.40 17.35 15.23
C ASP A 750 13.75 17.14 14.54
N ALA A 751 14.42 16.03 14.88
CA ALA A 751 15.74 15.66 14.37
C ALA A 751 15.69 15.26 12.88
N LEU A 752 14.55 14.76 12.39
CA LEU A 752 14.38 14.23 11.04
C LEU A 752 14.41 15.36 9.98
N TYR A 753 13.59 16.39 10.16
CA TYR A 753 13.46 17.51 9.22
C TYR A 753 14.69 18.44 9.25
N ARG A 754 15.28 18.64 10.44
CA ARG A 754 16.56 19.34 10.61
C ARG A 754 17.67 18.69 9.76
N GLY A 755 17.69 17.36 9.71
CA GLY A 755 18.65 16.60 8.92
C GLY A 755 18.53 16.86 7.42
N ARG A 756 17.31 16.85 6.86
CA ARG A 756 17.07 17.07 5.42
C ARG A 756 17.59 18.44 4.94
N ILE A 757 17.26 19.51 5.67
CA ILE A 757 17.67 20.88 5.30
C ILE A 757 19.19 21.04 5.41
N LEU A 758 19.78 20.55 6.51
CA LEU A 758 21.23 20.61 6.72
C LEU A 758 22.00 19.77 5.70
N ALA A 759 21.48 18.63 5.26
CA ALA A 759 22.05 17.83 4.19
C ALA A 759 22.18 18.62 2.87
N ARG A 760 21.12 19.36 2.50
CA ARG A 760 21.12 20.19 1.28
C ARG A 760 22.10 21.37 1.38
N MET A 761 22.34 21.87 2.59
CA MET A 761 23.31 22.96 2.86
C MET A 761 24.76 22.47 3.07
N ALA A 762 24.96 21.23 3.48
CA ALA A 762 26.24 20.72 4.01
C ALA A 762 27.42 20.81 3.03
N ASN A 763 27.17 20.70 1.73
CA ASN A 763 28.21 20.86 0.70
C ASN A 763 28.85 22.27 0.66
N ARG A 764 28.21 23.27 1.28
CA ARG A 764 28.65 24.67 1.33
C ARG A 764 29.14 25.13 2.72
N LEU A 765 29.28 24.20 3.69
CA LEU A 765 29.73 24.51 5.07
C LEU A 765 31.22 24.19 5.26
N HIS A 766 31.96 25.08 5.93
CA HIS A 766 33.41 24.96 6.13
C HIS A 766 33.87 25.33 7.55
N GLY A 767 35.00 24.75 7.99
CA GLY A 767 35.68 25.14 9.23
C GLY A 767 34.84 24.93 10.48
N ASP A 768 34.60 26.01 11.23
CA ASP A 768 33.82 26.00 12.49
C ASP A 768 32.35 25.56 12.28
N GLN A 769 31.76 25.89 11.13
CA GLN A 769 30.39 25.45 10.80
C GLN A 769 30.29 23.92 10.70
N ALA A 770 31.29 23.28 10.10
CA ALA A 770 31.35 21.83 9.99
C ALA A 770 31.56 21.17 11.35
N GLN A 771 32.37 21.78 12.23
CA GLN A 771 32.58 21.31 13.60
C GLN A 771 31.29 21.38 14.43
N ARG A 772 30.57 22.51 14.33
CA ARG A 772 29.29 22.71 15.02
C ARG A 772 28.22 21.74 14.54
N LEU A 773 28.20 21.45 13.23
CA LEU A 773 27.30 20.45 12.67
C LEU A 773 27.64 19.04 13.17
N LEU A 774 28.92 18.65 13.21
CA LEU A 774 29.35 17.36 13.75
C LEU A 774 28.95 17.18 15.22
N ASN A 775 29.20 18.19 16.07
CA ASN A 775 28.78 18.15 17.47
C ASN A 775 27.25 18.04 17.60
N ALA A 776 26.50 18.73 16.74
CA ALA A 776 25.06 18.65 16.74
C ALA A 776 24.57 17.26 16.30
N LEU A 777 25.25 16.60 15.35
CA LEU A 777 24.88 15.28 14.81
C LEU A 777 24.81 14.19 15.89
N GLU A 778 25.56 14.29 16.98
CA GLU A 778 25.49 13.36 18.12
C GLU A 778 24.10 13.30 18.77
N SER A 779 23.31 14.38 18.64
CA SER A 779 21.93 14.47 19.14
C SER A 779 20.86 14.02 18.15
N PHE A 780 21.21 13.70 16.90
CA PHE A 780 20.24 13.29 15.89
C PHE A 780 19.93 11.80 16.03
N THR A 781 18.65 11.43 16.06
CA THR A 781 18.22 10.02 16.12
C THR A 781 18.02 9.40 14.74
N THR A 782 17.78 10.22 13.70
CA THR A 782 17.49 9.81 12.32
C THR A 782 18.19 10.76 11.34
N TYR A 783 18.46 10.35 10.08
CA TYR A 783 19.07 11.17 9.01
C TYR A 783 20.55 11.58 9.14
N GLN A 784 21.29 11.05 10.11
CA GLN A 784 22.70 11.37 10.30
C GLN A 784 23.56 11.14 9.04
N GLU A 785 23.34 10.05 8.29
CA GLU A 785 24.10 9.78 7.04
C GLU A 785 23.87 10.80 5.95
N TYR A 786 22.61 11.23 5.73
CA TYR A 786 22.27 12.19 4.68
C TYR A 786 22.96 13.54 4.91
N VAL A 787 23.26 13.89 6.16
CA VAL A 787 24.02 15.10 6.51
C VAL A 787 25.52 14.84 6.51
N LEU A 788 25.95 13.69 7.04
CA LEU A 788 27.35 13.34 7.16
C LEU A 788 28.01 13.19 5.78
N LEU A 789 27.34 12.54 4.82
CA LEU A 789 27.82 12.27 3.45
C LEU A 789 28.20 13.54 2.65
N PRO A 790 27.34 14.56 2.53
CA PRO A 790 27.72 15.83 1.89
C PRO A 790 28.84 16.56 2.64
N LEU A 791 28.84 16.50 3.98
CA LEU A 791 29.84 17.18 4.82
C LEU A 791 31.25 16.59 4.65
N MET A 792 31.35 15.31 4.27
CA MET A 792 32.61 14.57 4.18
C MET A 792 33.64 15.25 3.32
N SER A 793 33.23 15.79 2.16
CA SER A 793 34.14 16.43 1.21
C SER A 793 34.90 17.62 1.83
N ARG A 794 34.42 18.17 2.96
CA ARG A 794 34.93 19.39 3.61
C ARG A 794 35.47 19.18 5.03
N LEU A 795 35.47 17.96 5.57
CA LEU A 795 36.01 17.67 6.90
C LEU A 795 37.54 17.84 6.98
N GLN A 796 37.99 18.49 8.06
CA GLN A 796 39.40 18.66 8.41
C GLN A 796 39.96 17.47 9.21
N GLU A 797 41.28 17.35 9.31
CA GLU A 797 41.96 16.20 9.95
C GLU A 797 41.54 15.98 11.41
N THR A 798 41.30 17.06 12.16
CA THR A 798 40.81 17.03 13.55
C THR A 798 39.37 16.52 13.68
N GLN A 799 38.59 16.57 12.60
CA GLN A 799 37.15 16.23 12.56
C GLN A 799 36.88 14.79 12.13
N ILE A 800 37.84 14.14 11.47
CA ILE A 800 37.69 12.79 10.91
C ILE A 800 37.40 11.76 12.00
N GLN A 801 38.04 11.89 13.17
CA GLN A 801 37.84 10.95 14.28
C GLN A 801 36.44 11.05 14.89
N GLN A 802 35.93 12.26 15.09
CA GLN A 802 34.57 12.44 15.61
C GLN A 802 33.52 11.99 14.60
N ALA A 803 33.73 12.28 13.30
CA ALA A 803 32.85 11.80 12.23
C ALA A 803 32.84 10.27 12.13
N LEU A 804 33.97 9.62 12.42
CA LEU A 804 34.09 8.17 12.46
C LEU A 804 33.33 7.59 13.65
N ASP A 805 33.50 8.18 14.84
CA ASP A 805 32.81 7.74 16.05
C ASP A 805 31.29 7.86 15.91
N LEU A 806 30.83 8.97 15.34
CA LEU A 806 29.45 9.17 14.90
C LEU A 806 29.03 8.06 13.94
N ALA A 807 29.72 7.87 12.81
CA ALA A 807 29.37 6.85 11.81
C ALA A 807 29.31 5.41 12.37
N LEU A 808 30.16 5.07 13.34
CA LEU A 808 30.22 3.74 13.97
C LEU A 808 29.15 3.54 15.07
N SER A 809 28.51 4.61 15.54
CA SER A 809 27.45 4.57 16.54
C SER A 809 26.03 4.41 15.95
N ILE A 810 25.89 4.41 14.62
CA ILE A 810 24.61 4.40 13.92
C ILE A 810 24.25 2.97 13.43
N PRO A 811 22.99 2.50 13.53
CA PRO A 811 22.61 1.15 13.09
C PRO A 811 22.85 0.82 11.60
N ASP A 812 22.73 -0.47 11.24
CA ASP A 812 23.11 -1.16 9.97
C ASP A 812 22.83 -0.49 8.60
N GLN A 813 22.08 0.62 8.54
CA GLN A 813 21.64 1.28 7.31
C GLN A 813 22.62 2.34 6.76
N PHE A 814 23.71 2.68 7.47
CA PHE A 814 24.54 3.86 7.17
C PHE A 814 25.98 3.54 6.68
N GLN A 815 26.07 2.61 5.73
CA GLN A 815 27.33 2.00 5.26
C GLN A 815 28.21 2.97 4.47
N VAL A 816 27.60 3.85 3.67
CA VAL A 816 28.31 4.72 2.75
C VAL A 816 29.10 5.77 3.53
N ALA A 817 28.51 6.27 4.62
CA ALA A 817 29.20 7.17 5.54
C ALA A 817 30.42 6.52 6.21
N VAL A 818 30.28 5.31 6.76
CA VAL A 818 31.39 4.59 7.40
C VAL A 818 32.55 4.36 6.42
N GLN A 819 32.24 3.86 5.22
CA GLN A 819 33.27 3.64 4.19
C GLN A 819 33.96 4.94 3.79
N ALA A 820 33.20 6.00 3.55
CA ALA A 820 33.77 7.26 3.10
C ALA A 820 34.61 7.94 4.21
N VAL A 821 34.28 7.75 5.51
CA VAL A 821 35.07 8.30 6.62
C VAL A 821 36.34 7.47 6.79
N ALA A 822 36.23 6.14 6.75
CA ALA A 822 37.36 5.23 6.79
C ALA A 822 38.35 5.48 5.63
N ARG A 823 37.85 5.81 4.43
CA ARG A 823 38.69 6.23 3.29
C ARG A 823 39.46 7.53 3.53
N LYS A 824 39.04 8.38 4.47
CA LYS A 824 39.78 9.60 4.86
C LYS A 824 40.84 9.38 5.95
N VAL A 825 40.88 8.21 6.59
CA VAL A 825 41.88 7.87 7.61
C VAL A 825 43.24 7.56 6.96
N THR A 826 44.24 8.41 7.17
CA THR A 826 45.52 8.30 6.46
C THR A 826 46.72 7.94 7.34
N THR A 827 46.66 8.13 8.67
CA THR A 827 47.82 7.89 9.54
C THR A 827 47.80 6.50 10.19
N PRO A 828 48.98 5.86 10.43
CA PRO A 828 49.04 4.52 11.03
C PRO A 828 48.37 4.40 12.42
N ASP A 829 48.45 5.45 13.24
CA ASP A 829 47.80 5.51 14.55
C ASP A 829 46.27 5.54 14.43
N GLN A 830 45.73 6.29 13.46
CA GLN A 830 44.29 6.30 13.18
C GLN A 830 43.79 4.97 12.60
N VAL A 831 44.60 4.31 11.75
CA VAL A 831 44.31 2.96 11.24
C VAL A 831 44.22 1.95 12.39
N ASN A 832 45.19 1.96 13.32
CA ASN A 832 45.18 1.05 14.47
C ASN A 832 43.94 1.24 15.35
N ARG A 833 43.58 2.48 15.67
CA ARG A 833 42.39 2.78 16.49
C ARG A 833 41.10 2.38 15.78
N LEU A 834 41.01 2.61 14.47
CA LEU A 834 39.88 2.17 13.65
C LEU A 834 39.75 0.64 13.64
N LEU A 835 40.86 -0.09 13.51
CA LEU A 835 40.87 -1.56 13.57
C LEU A 835 40.47 -2.10 14.95
N GLU A 836 40.90 -1.45 16.05
CA GLU A 836 40.47 -1.80 17.41
C GLU A 836 38.95 -1.62 17.58
N LYS A 837 38.40 -0.48 17.16
CA LYS A 837 36.95 -0.25 17.20
C LYS A 837 36.17 -1.21 16.30
N ALA A 838 36.65 -1.44 15.07
CA ALA A 838 36.05 -2.40 14.16
C ALA A 838 36.04 -3.82 14.77
N SER A 839 37.10 -4.23 15.46
CA SER A 839 37.16 -5.55 16.11
C SER A 839 36.08 -5.76 17.18
N ALA A 840 35.64 -4.69 17.86
CA ALA A 840 34.54 -4.73 18.82
C ALA A 840 33.17 -4.91 18.13
N LEU A 841 33.03 -4.41 16.90
CA LEU A 841 31.81 -4.54 16.08
C LEU A 841 31.65 -5.94 15.48
N ARG A 842 32.68 -6.78 15.50
CA ARG A 842 32.66 -8.10 14.87
C ARG A 842 31.52 -9.01 15.33
N GLN A 843 31.02 -8.86 16.56
CA GLN A 843 29.91 -9.68 17.07
C GLN A 843 28.54 -9.01 16.98
N SER A 844 28.51 -7.67 16.99
CA SER A 844 27.27 -6.88 17.01
C SER A 844 26.87 -6.34 15.64
N ASN A 845 27.83 -6.07 14.75
CA ASN A 845 27.65 -5.50 13.42
C ASN A 845 28.74 -5.96 12.43
N GLU A 846 28.59 -7.18 11.90
CA GLU A 846 29.53 -7.80 10.94
C GLU A 846 29.65 -7.01 9.61
N LEU A 847 28.63 -6.23 9.26
CA LEU A 847 28.56 -5.42 8.05
C LEU A 847 29.43 -4.17 8.15
N ALA A 848 29.30 -3.40 9.24
CA ALA A 848 30.15 -2.25 9.51
C ALA A 848 31.63 -2.66 9.59
N PHE A 849 31.92 -3.79 10.23
CA PHE A 849 33.26 -4.38 10.28
C PHE A 849 33.82 -4.61 8.87
N THR A 850 33.08 -5.31 8.00
CA THR A 850 33.52 -5.63 6.63
C THR A 850 33.80 -4.35 5.82
N ASN A 851 32.93 -3.35 5.92
CA ASN A 851 33.06 -2.07 5.20
C ASN A 851 34.27 -1.23 5.64
N ILE A 852 34.57 -1.21 6.94
CA ILE A 852 35.75 -0.53 7.48
C ILE A 852 37.02 -1.20 6.93
N LEU A 853 37.04 -2.53 6.93
CA LEU A 853 38.20 -3.27 6.47
C LEU A 853 38.44 -3.07 4.98
N GLU A 854 37.40 -3.12 4.15
CA GLU A 854 37.52 -2.82 2.71
C GLU A 854 38.12 -1.43 2.47
N ALA A 855 37.67 -0.41 3.21
CA ALA A 855 38.15 0.96 3.06
C ALA A 855 39.61 1.17 3.51
N VAL A 856 40.07 0.41 4.50
CA VAL A 856 41.40 0.56 5.11
C VAL A 856 42.41 -0.46 4.57
N ALA A 857 41.96 -1.53 3.91
CA ALA A 857 42.79 -2.59 3.33
C ALA A 857 44.02 -2.09 2.55
N PRO A 858 43.92 -1.03 1.71
CA PRO A 858 45.09 -0.50 0.99
C PRO A 858 46.21 0.09 1.87
N ARG A 859 45.95 0.29 3.16
CA ARG A 859 46.80 1.02 4.10
C ARG A 859 47.29 0.15 5.28
N LEU A 860 46.98 -1.15 5.24
CA LEU A 860 47.40 -2.08 6.29
C LEU A 860 48.88 -2.45 6.14
N SER A 861 49.61 -2.48 7.26
CA SER A 861 50.92 -3.13 7.35
C SER A 861 50.76 -4.65 7.29
N THR A 862 51.84 -5.39 6.98
CA THR A 862 51.82 -6.86 6.91
C THR A 862 51.36 -7.53 8.22
N GLU A 863 51.69 -6.93 9.38
CA GLU A 863 51.25 -7.41 10.69
C GLU A 863 49.77 -7.08 10.97
N GLN A 864 49.30 -5.92 10.52
CA GLN A 864 47.87 -5.57 10.62
C GLN A 864 47.02 -6.44 9.69
N ALA A 865 47.51 -6.72 8.49
CA ALA A 865 46.84 -7.54 7.50
C ALA A 865 46.64 -9.00 7.96
N SER A 866 47.65 -9.60 8.60
CA SER A 866 47.54 -10.94 9.17
C SER A 866 46.53 -11.00 10.32
N ARG A 867 46.55 -10.00 11.21
CA ARG A 867 45.56 -9.86 12.29
C ARG A 867 44.14 -9.71 11.74
N VAL A 868 43.96 -8.89 10.71
CA VAL A 868 42.67 -8.65 10.06
C VAL A 868 42.17 -9.89 9.32
N LEU A 869 43.05 -10.66 8.67
CA LEU A 869 42.71 -11.92 8.02
C LEU A 869 42.10 -12.93 9.00
N GLU A 870 42.68 -13.08 10.18
CA GLU A 870 42.17 -13.96 11.23
C GLU A 870 40.84 -13.46 11.82
N LEU A 871 40.67 -12.14 11.97
CA LEU A 871 39.41 -11.55 12.41
C LEU A 871 38.29 -11.72 11.36
N ALA A 872 38.58 -11.52 10.09
CA ALA A 872 37.64 -11.73 8.99
C ALA A 872 37.22 -13.20 8.88
N SER A 873 38.16 -14.12 9.09
CA SER A 873 37.93 -15.57 9.01
C SER A 873 36.97 -16.12 10.08
N THR A 874 36.69 -15.33 11.10
CA THR A 874 35.92 -15.74 12.28
C THR A 874 34.57 -15.00 12.37
N LEU A 875 34.14 -14.38 11.26
CA LEU A 875 32.77 -13.90 11.03
C LEU A 875 31.79 -15.07 10.86
N LYS A 876 30.58 -14.94 11.42
CA LYS A 876 29.54 -15.98 11.39
C LYS A 876 28.79 -15.98 10.06
N ASN A 877 28.50 -14.80 9.50
CA ASN A 877 27.83 -14.71 8.21
C ASN A 877 28.81 -15.05 7.08
N ASP A 878 28.52 -16.13 6.35
CA ASP A 878 29.35 -16.61 5.24
C ASP A 878 29.43 -15.59 4.08
N GLU A 879 28.39 -14.79 3.85
CA GLU A 879 28.37 -13.70 2.84
C GLU A 879 29.41 -12.63 3.20
N ARG A 880 29.33 -12.11 4.42
CA ARG A 880 30.24 -11.08 4.92
C ARG A 880 31.67 -11.58 5.05
N ARG A 881 31.84 -12.82 5.49
CA ARG A 881 33.15 -13.48 5.52
C ARG A 881 33.78 -13.53 4.14
N GLY A 882 33.02 -13.98 3.12
CA GLY A 882 33.50 -14.08 1.75
C GLY A 882 33.88 -12.72 1.15
N GLU A 883 33.02 -11.70 1.30
CA GLU A 883 33.28 -10.34 0.83
C GLU A 883 34.52 -9.73 1.48
N CYS A 884 34.61 -9.81 2.82
CA CYS A 884 35.72 -9.26 3.57
C CYS A 884 37.06 -9.91 3.20
N LEU A 885 37.08 -11.24 3.08
CA LEU A 885 38.29 -11.97 2.69
C LEU A 885 38.71 -11.63 1.27
N ALA A 886 37.76 -11.55 0.33
CA ALA A 886 38.05 -11.20 -1.06
C ALA A 886 38.60 -9.78 -1.21
N ALA A 887 38.08 -8.82 -0.44
CA ALA A 887 38.56 -7.43 -0.45
C ALA A 887 40.00 -7.28 0.08
N LEU A 888 40.46 -8.19 0.96
CA LEU A 888 41.82 -8.16 1.51
C LEU A 888 42.87 -8.70 0.52
N VAL A 889 42.50 -9.66 -0.33
CA VAL A 889 43.40 -10.38 -1.26
C VAL A 889 44.40 -9.48 -2.01
N PRO A 890 44.02 -8.31 -2.57
CA PRO A 890 44.95 -7.46 -3.31
C PRO A 890 46.12 -6.91 -2.47
N TYR A 891 45.99 -6.92 -1.15
CA TYR A 891 46.91 -6.25 -0.20
C TYR A 891 47.68 -7.24 0.69
N LEU A 892 47.52 -8.55 0.48
CA LEU A 892 48.19 -9.60 1.24
C LEU A 892 49.48 -10.08 0.57
N ASP A 893 50.44 -10.51 1.39
CA ASP A 893 51.62 -11.26 0.93
C ASP A 893 51.23 -12.66 0.42
N GLU A 894 52.11 -13.32 -0.32
CA GLU A 894 51.78 -14.55 -1.05
C GLU A 894 51.20 -15.69 -0.17
N PRO A 895 51.75 -15.99 1.03
CA PRO A 895 51.17 -16.99 1.93
C PRO A 895 49.80 -16.60 2.48
N GLN A 896 49.62 -15.33 2.88
CA GLN A 896 48.34 -14.84 3.41
C GLN A 896 47.28 -14.76 2.31
N ARG A 897 47.68 -14.41 1.10
CA ARG A 897 46.81 -14.33 -0.09
C ARG A 897 46.22 -15.68 -0.46
N ILE A 898 47.03 -16.74 -0.48
CA ILE A 898 46.56 -18.11 -0.73
C ILE A 898 45.53 -18.53 0.33
N THR A 899 45.83 -18.23 1.60
CA THR A 899 44.93 -18.53 2.73
C THR A 899 43.60 -17.77 2.60
N ALA A 900 43.64 -16.48 2.24
CA ALA A 900 42.46 -15.66 2.05
C ALA A 900 41.60 -16.13 0.87
N ILE A 901 42.21 -16.46 -0.27
CA ILE A 901 41.51 -16.99 -1.46
C ILE A 901 40.81 -18.31 -1.11
N THR A 902 41.50 -19.22 -0.43
CA THR A 902 40.93 -20.52 -0.03
C THR A 902 39.72 -20.34 0.87
N ARG A 903 39.84 -19.52 1.93
CA ARG A 903 38.75 -19.27 2.89
C ARG A 903 37.59 -18.48 2.25
N ALA A 904 37.87 -17.60 1.29
CA ALA A 904 36.84 -16.88 0.54
C ALA A 904 36.07 -17.82 -0.40
N LEU A 905 36.77 -18.73 -1.10
CA LEU A 905 36.16 -19.77 -1.92
C LEU A 905 35.28 -20.72 -1.10
N ASP A 906 35.75 -21.16 0.07
CA ASP A 906 34.95 -21.96 1.00
C ASP A 906 33.66 -21.24 1.45
N ALA A 907 33.71 -19.92 1.57
CA ALA A 907 32.53 -19.11 1.86
C ALA A 907 31.57 -19.04 0.66
N VAL A 908 32.08 -18.87 -0.57
CA VAL A 908 31.29 -18.87 -1.82
C VAL A 908 30.42 -20.13 -1.93
N TRP A 909 30.96 -21.30 -1.56
CA TRP A 909 30.21 -22.57 -1.58
C TRP A 909 29.07 -22.64 -0.55
N LYS A 910 29.18 -21.91 0.56
CA LYS A 910 28.18 -21.91 1.66
C LYS A 910 27.09 -20.85 1.48
N ILE A 911 27.39 -19.76 0.77
CA ILE A 911 26.44 -18.66 0.48
C ILE A 911 25.28 -19.17 -0.37
N ARG A 912 24.02 -18.87 -0.04
CA ARG A 912 22.86 -19.28 -0.88
C ARG A 912 22.54 -18.31 -2.03
N ARG A 913 22.82 -17.02 -1.85
CA ARG A 913 22.47 -15.95 -2.79
C ARG A 913 23.52 -15.81 -3.90
N GLY A 914 23.08 -15.91 -5.16
CA GLY A 914 23.99 -15.88 -6.32
C GLY A 914 24.70 -14.54 -6.56
N GLU A 915 24.09 -13.42 -6.15
CA GLU A 915 24.67 -12.07 -6.27
C GLU A 915 25.98 -11.92 -5.49
N TYR A 916 26.01 -12.40 -4.24
CA TYR A 916 27.19 -12.36 -3.37
C TYR A 916 28.29 -13.28 -3.88
N ARG A 917 27.92 -14.48 -4.38
CA ARG A 917 28.86 -15.40 -5.02
C ARG A 917 29.54 -14.75 -6.24
N ALA A 918 28.77 -14.14 -7.13
CA ALA A 918 29.29 -13.49 -8.33
C ALA A 918 30.23 -12.32 -8.00
N ASN A 919 29.88 -11.49 -7.02
CA ASN A 919 30.72 -10.38 -6.57
C ASN A 919 32.04 -10.84 -5.95
N ILE A 920 32.02 -11.89 -5.13
CA ILE A 920 33.24 -12.47 -4.55
C ILE A 920 34.14 -13.04 -5.66
N ILE A 921 33.57 -13.81 -6.60
CA ILE A 921 34.29 -14.37 -7.74
C ILE A 921 34.93 -13.27 -8.57
N ARG A 922 34.18 -12.19 -8.86
CA ARG A 922 34.67 -11.03 -9.62
C ARG A 922 35.87 -10.36 -8.94
N THR A 923 35.82 -10.19 -7.63
CA THR A 923 36.92 -9.57 -6.86
C THR A 923 38.15 -10.48 -6.78
N LEU A 924 37.95 -11.79 -6.70
CA LEU A 924 39.04 -12.77 -6.61
C LEU A 924 39.70 -13.08 -7.97
N ALA A 925 38.95 -12.98 -9.07
CA ALA A 925 39.39 -13.39 -10.41
C ALA A 925 40.80 -12.87 -10.81
N PRO A 926 41.18 -11.61 -10.54
CA PRO A 926 42.51 -11.10 -10.89
C PRO A 926 43.68 -11.71 -10.11
N HIS A 927 43.39 -12.42 -9.03
CA HIS A 927 44.39 -12.88 -8.06
C HIS A 927 44.46 -14.41 -7.95
N ILE A 928 43.79 -15.14 -8.85
CA ILE A 928 43.71 -16.61 -8.79
C ILE A 928 45.03 -17.29 -9.18
N THR A 929 45.40 -18.34 -8.44
CA THR A 929 46.49 -19.26 -8.84
C THR A 929 45.96 -20.36 -9.77
N ASP A 930 46.86 -21.06 -10.48
CA ASP A 930 46.48 -22.17 -11.36
C ASP A 930 45.66 -23.26 -10.64
N GLU A 931 45.95 -23.50 -9.35
CA GLU A 931 45.28 -24.49 -8.50
C GLU A 931 43.82 -24.12 -8.15
N HIS A 932 43.55 -22.83 -7.89
CA HIS A 932 42.21 -22.33 -7.52
C HIS A 932 41.32 -21.99 -8.73
N ARG A 933 41.88 -21.99 -9.95
CA ARG A 933 41.18 -21.62 -11.19
C ARG A 933 39.99 -22.54 -11.50
N GLN A 934 40.17 -23.86 -11.37
CA GLN A 934 39.06 -24.81 -11.62
C GLN A 934 37.99 -24.75 -10.53
N GLN A 935 38.38 -24.49 -9.27
CA GLN A 935 37.44 -24.34 -8.17
C GLN A 935 36.56 -23.10 -8.33
N MET A 936 37.15 -21.96 -8.72
CA MET A 936 36.45 -20.70 -8.98
C MET A 936 35.49 -20.81 -10.18
N ARG A 937 35.94 -21.50 -11.24
CA ARG A 937 35.12 -21.82 -12.41
C ARG A 937 33.91 -22.67 -12.04
N ASN A 938 34.12 -23.74 -11.28
CA ASN A 938 33.03 -24.57 -10.79
C ASN A 938 32.08 -23.79 -9.86
N ALA A 939 32.60 -22.85 -9.07
CA ALA A 939 31.77 -21.98 -8.23
C ALA A 939 30.91 -21.02 -9.07
N ALA A 940 31.45 -20.46 -10.16
CA ALA A 940 30.70 -19.62 -11.10
C ALA A 940 29.62 -20.42 -11.85
N LEU A 941 29.92 -21.64 -12.29
CA LEU A 941 28.97 -22.53 -12.98
C LEU A 941 27.88 -23.08 -12.04
N ASN A 942 28.14 -23.15 -10.73
CA ASN A 942 27.15 -23.56 -9.72
C ASN A 942 26.27 -22.40 -9.22
N ILE A 943 26.37 -21.20 -9.81
CA ILE A 943 25.35 -20.17 -9.62
C ILE A 943 24.06 -20.69 -10.29
N PRO A 944 22.92 -20.74 -9.57
CA PRO A 944 21.68 -21.32 -10.08
C PRO A 944 21.27 -20.76 -11.46
N ALA A 945 20.70 -21.63 -12.31
CA ALA A 945 20.22 -21.25 -13.64
C ALA A 945 19.14 -20.14 -13.62
N GLY A 946 18.41 -19.99 -12.52
CA GLY A 946 17.47 -18.87 -12.30
C GLY A 946 18.12 -17.51 -12.03
N LEU A 947 19.45 -17.43 -11.97
CA LEU A 947 20.22 -16.18 -11.82
C LEU A 947 21.24 -16.02 -12.95
N PRO A 948 20.79 -16.02 -14.23
CA PRO A 948 21.69 -16.08 -15.37
C PRO A 948 22.62 -14.85 -15.45
N GLU A 949 22.12 -13.66 -15.10
CA GLU A 949 22.92 -12.43 -15.08
C GLU A 949 24.14 -12.52 -14.14
N GLN A 950 23.95 -13.01 -12.92
CA GLN A 950 25.02 -13.10 -11.93
C GLN A 950 26.07 -14.14 -12.35
N ARG A 951 25.62 -15.23 -12.98
CA ARG A 951 26.50 -16.23 -13.60
C ARG A 951 27.30 -15.63 -14.76
N ALA A 952 26.67 -14.89 -15.67
CA ALA A 952 27.33 -14.25 -16.80
C ALA A 952 28.42 -13.25 -16.35
N ARG A 953 28.13 -12.43 -15.33
CA ARG A 953 29.12 -11.50 -14.75
C ARG A 953 30.31 -12.23 -14.11
N ALA A 954 30.05 -13.31 -13.38
CA ALA A 954 31.11 -14.13 -12.78
C ALA A 954 32.00 -14.79 -13.85
N LEU A 955 31.40 -15.32 -14.93
CA LEU A 955 32.13 -15.92 -16.06
C LEU A 955 32.93 -14.87 -16.86
N ALA A 956 32.35 -13.68 -17.08
CA ALA A 956 33.04 -12.57 -17.74
C ALA A 956 34.29 -12.13 -16.96
N ALA A 957 34.21 -12.07 -15.63
CA ALA A 957 35.35 -11.75 -14.77
C ALA A 957 36.46 -12.82 -14.82
N LEU A 958 36.09 -14.10 -15.00
CA LEU A 958 37.05 -15.21 -15.10
C LEU A 958 37.69 -15.33 -16.49
N TYR A 959 37.08 -14.75 -17.52
CA TYR A 959 37.50 -14.90 -18.91
C TYR A 959 39.01 -14.73 -19.17
N PRO A 960 39.70 -13.69 -18.65
CA PRO A 960 41.13 -13.49 -18.92
C PRO A 960 42.02 -14.63 -18.39
N TYR A 961 41.49 -15.46 -17.50
CA TYR A 961 42.22 -16.49 -16.78
C TYR A 961 41.82 -17.92 -17.18
N LEU A 962 40.95 -18.10 -18.17
CA LEU A 962 40.50 -19.41 -18.67
C LEU A 962 41.34 -19.89 -19.88
N THR A 963 41.28 -21.18 -20.19
CA THR A 963 41.89 -21.74 -21.42
C THR A 963 41.08 -21.35 -22.66
N ASP A 964 41.69 -21.33 -23.86
CA ASP A 964 41.03 -20.88 -25.10
C ASP A 964 39.68 -21.61 -25.39
N GLU A 965 39.59 -22.90 -25.09
CA GLU A 965 38.36 -23.68 -25.28
C GLU A 965 37.27 -23.34 -24.24
N GLN A 966 37.67 -23.07 -23.00
CA GLN A 966 36.77 -22.66 -21.91
C GLN A 966 36.29 -21.21 -22.12
N GLN A 967 37.20 -20.32 -22.53
CA GLN A 967 36.91 -18.95 -22.92
C GLN A 967 35.81 -18.89 -23.97
N GLN A 968 35.88 -19.71 -25.02
CA GLN A 968 34.86 -19.71 -26.07
C GLN A 968 33.47 -20.14 -25.57
N ARG A 969 33.38 -21.18 -24.74
CA ARG A 969 32.10 -21.71 -24.26
C ARG A 969 31.44 -20.78 -23.23
N GLU A 970 32.20 -20.30 -22.26
CA GLU A 970 31.68 -19.50 -21.15
C GLU A 970 31.39 -18.06 -21.57
N MET A 971 32.17 -17.52 -22.51
CA MET A 971 31.89 -16.24 -23.13
C MET A 971 30.61 -16.30 -23.96
N LEU A 972 30.39 -17.36 -24.75
CA LEU A 972 29.15 -17.56 -25.51
C LEU A 972 27.93 -17.56 -24.57
N GLU A 973 28.01 -18.26 -23.44
CA GLU A 973 26.94 -18.28 -22.44
C GLU A 973 26.68 -16.90 -21.82
N ALA A 974 27.74 -16.16 -21.45
CA ALA A 974 27.61 -14.81 -20.90
C ALA A 974 26.97 -13.83 -21.90
N TRP A 975 27.35 -13.94 -23.17
CA TRP A 975 26.77 -13.13 -24.24
C TRP A 975 25.30 -13.47 -24.52
N LEU A 976 24.94 -14.75 -24.57
CA LEU A 976 23.55 -15.19 -24.75
C LEU A 976 22.66 -14.66 -23.62
N THR A 977 23.16 -14.72 -22.39
CA THR A 977 22.49 -14.14 -21.23
C THR A 977 22.28 -12.62 -21.37
N ALA A 978 23.28 -11.89 -21.87
CA ALA A 978 23.16 -10.45 -22.10
C ALA A 978 22.13 -10.10 -23.18
N VAL A 979 22.07 -10.92 -24.23
CA VAL A 979 21.08 -10.82 -25.32
C VAL A 979 19.66 -11.10 -24.82
N GLU A 980 19.48 -12.11 -23.98
CA GLU A 980 18.18 -12.52 -23.41
C GLU A 980 17.66 -11.58 -22.30
N THR A 981 18.52 -10.74 -21.72
CA THR A 981 18.14 -9.78 -20.68
C THR A 981 17.22 -8.70 -21.26
N THR A 982 15.98 -8.58 -20.75
CA THR A 982 14.94 -7.66 -21.27
C THR A 982 15.14 -6.20 -20.87
N GLU A 983 15.69 -5.95 -19.69
CA GLU A 983 15.93 -4.63 -19.11
C GLU A 983 17.08 -3.88 -19.82
N SER A 984 16.79 -2.75 -20.46
CA SER A 984 17.75 -1.98 -21.29
C SER A 984 19.01 -1.54 -20.52
N TRP A 985 18.86 -1.10 -19.27
CA TRP A 985 19.99 -0.67 -18.45
C TRP A 985 20.84 -1.86 -17.94
N ARG A 986 20.22 -3.01 -17.61
CA ARG A 986 20.93 -4.23 -17.20
C ARG A 986 21.70 -4.82 -18.36
N ARG A 987 21.07 -4.87 -19.53
CA ARG A 987 21.69 -5.26 -20.80
C ARG A 987 22.90 -4.39 -21.12
N SER A 988 22.75 -3.06 -21.07
CA SER A 988 23.87 -2.13 -21.32
C SER A 988 25.01 -2.29 -20.30
N SER A 989 24.69 -2.52 -19.02
CA SER A 989 25.68 -2.82 -17.99
C SER A 989 26.45 -4.10 -18.29
N LEU A 990 25.74 -5.17 -18.64
CA LEU A 990 26.34 -6.47 -18.92
C LEU A 990 27.15 -6.45 -20.22
N PHE A 991 26.68 -5.75 -21.26
CA PHE A 991 27.48 -5.54 -22.46
C PHE A 991 28.78 -4.79 -22.16
N LYS A 992 28.77 -3.71 -21.37
CA LYS A 992 30.02 -3.02 -20.98
C LYS A 992 31.06 -3.94 -20.34
N GLU A 993 30.62 -4.96 -19.60
CA GLU A 993 31.50 -5.93 -18.94
C GLU A 993 32.01 -7.03 -19.89
N ILE A 994 31.19 -7.48 -20.84
CA ILE A 994 31.51 -8.62 -21.73
C ILE A 994 32.22 -8.16 -23.01
N VAL A 995 31.86 -6.99 -23.53
CA VAL A 995 32.34 -6.40 -24.78
C VAL A 995 33.88 -6.31 -24.90
N PRO A 996 34.65 -5.95 -23.86
CA PRO A 996 36.12 -5.90 -23.95
C PRO A 996 36.79 -7.23 -24.32
N TYR A 997 36.05 -8.34 -24.22
CA TYR A 997 36.55 -9.70 -24.38
C TYR A 997 36.07 -10.39 -25.66
N ALA A 998 35.27 -9.71 -26.47
CA ALA A 998 34.74 -10.23 -27.72
C ALA A 998 35.85 -10.39 -28.78
N ARG A 999 35.87 -11.54 -29.46
CA ARG A 999 36.66 -11.77 -30.68
C ARG A 999 35.74 -12.24 -31.80
N ASP A 1000 36.11 -11.94 -33.04
CA ASP A 1000 35.33 -12.02 -34.29
C ASP A 1000 34.30 -13.18 -34.39
N ALA A 1001 34.68 -14.42 -34.05
CA ALA A 1001 33.79 -15.58 -34.15
C ALA A 1001 32.67 -15.61 -33.09
N ALA A 1002 32.89 -15.03 -31.91
CA ALA A 1002 31.87 -14.90 -30.87
C ALA A 1002 30.89 -13.78 -31.22
N LEU A 1003 31.38 -12.63 -31.72
CA LEU A 1003 30.54 -11.50 -32.13
C LEU A 1003 29.50 -11.89 -33.18
N GLU A 1004 29.85 -12.72 -34.17
CA GLU A 1004 28.91 -13.19 -35.19
C GLU A 1004 27.80 -14.09 -34.61
N ARG A 1005 28.13 -14.98 -33.66
CA ARG A 1005 27.13 -15.83 -32.99
C ARG A 1005 26.21 -15.01 -32.09
N VAL A 1006 26.75 -13.95 -31.49
CA VAL A 1006 25.98 -13.01 -30.66
C VAL A 1006 25.09 -12.12 -31.50
N LEU A 1007 25.53 -11.66 -32.67
CA LEU A 1007 24.67 -10.95 -33.62
C LEU A 1007 23.53 -11.85 -34.13
N GLN A 1008 23.82 -13.13 -34.39
CA GLN A 1008 22.80 -14.14 -34.74
C GLN A 1008 21.80 -14.37 -33.59
N ALA A 1009 22.28 -14.46 -32.35
CA ALA A 1009 21.40 -14.59 -31.19
C ALA A 1009 20.61 -13.30 -30.92
N ALA A 1010 21.23 -12.13 -31.10
CA ALA A 1010 20.57 -10.83 -30.96
C ALA A 1010 19.46 -10.67 -32.01
N ALA A 1011 19.61 -11.25 -33.20
CA ALA A 1011 18.56 -11.31 -34.22
C ALA A 1011 17.36 -12.19 -33.83
N THR A 1012 17.46 -13.00 -32.76
CA THR A 1012 16.33 -13.78 -32.22
C THR A 1012 15.58 -13.03 -31.11
N ILE A 1013 16.01 -11.83 -30.71
CA ILE A 1013 15.33 -11.02 -29.69
C ILE A 1013 13.95 -10.59 -30.23
N PRO A 1014 12.84 -10.88 -29.51
CA PRO A 1014 11.49 -10.55 -29.98
C PRO A 1014 11.21 -9.04 -30.13
N LYS A 1015 11.83 -8.20 -29.29
CA LYS A 1015 11.62 -6.75 -29.27
C LYS A 1015 12.63 -5.98 -30.12
N THR A 1016 12.12 -5.26 -31.11
CA THR A 1016 12.85 -4.48 -32.11
C THR A 1016 13.73 -3.38 -31.54
N SER A 1017 13.21 -2.62 -30.58
CA SER A 1017 13.94 -1.58 -29.85
C SER A 1017 15.13 -2.18 -29.09
N SER A 1018 14.91 -3.28 -28.37
CA SER A 1018 15.94 -4.00 -27.61
C SER A 1018 17.06 -4.55 -28.49
N PHE A 1019 16.74 -5.10 -29.66
CA PHE A 1019 17.74 -5.52 -30.64
C PHE A 1019 18.50 -4.32 -31.25
N ALA A 1020 17.82 -3.21 -31.57
CA ALA A 1020 18.48 -2.01 -32.09
C ALA A 1020 19.47 -1.40 -31.07
N TYR A 1021 19.13 -1.40 -29.78
CA TYR A 1021 20.05 -1.01 -28.72
C TYR A 1021 21.24 -1.96 -28.60
N ALA A 1022 21.02 -3.27 -28.68
CA ALA A 1022 22.11 -4.25 -28.67
C ALA A 1022 23.05 -4.05 -29.88
N VAL A 1023 22.51 -3.83 -31.08
CA VAL A 1023 23.29 -3.53 -32.28
C VAL A 1023 24.07 -2.24 -32.13
N ARG A 1024 23.45 -1.15 -31.66
CA ARG A 1024 24.13 0.13 -31.38
C ARG A 1024 25.33 -0.05 -30.44
N ASP A 1025 25.18 -0.84 -29.39
CA ASP A 1025 26.22 -1.05 -28.38
C ASP A 1025 27.32 -2.02 -28.87
N LEU A 1026 26.99 -2.95 -29.77
CA LEU A 1026 27.93 -3.89 -30.39
C LEU A 1026 28.70 -3.30 -31.59
N LEU A 1027 28.11 -2.32 -32.29
CA LEU A 1027 28.66 -1.73 -33.52
C LEU A 1027 30.11 -1.23 -33.42
N PRO A 1028 30.52 -0.51 -32.35
CA PRO A 1028 31.90 -0.01 -32.23
C PRO A 1028 32.98 -1.11 -32.27
N TYR A 1029 32.61 -2.37 -32.05
CA TYR A 1029 33.51 -3.52 -31.95
C TYR A 1029 33.57 -4.36 -33.24
N LEU A 1030 32.76 -4.02 -34.24
CA LEU A 1030 32.79 -4.67 -35.56
C LEU A 1030 33.75 -3.92 -36.51
N PRO A 1031 34.36 -4.61 -37.49
CA PRO A 1031 35.09 -3.94 -38.57
C PRO A 1031 34.19 -2.95 -39.34
N ALA A 1032 34.73 -1.82 -39.80
CA ALA A 1032 33.94 -0.76 -40.46
C ALA A 1032 33.08 -1.25 -41.65
N ALA A 1033 33.60 -2.21 -42.43
CA ALA A 1033 32.85 -2.83 -43.53
C ALA A 1033 31.63 -3.63 -43.03
N ARG A 1034 31.75 -4.29 -41.87
CA ARG A 1034 30.65 -5.01 -41.22
C ARG A 1034 29.68 -4.07 -40.51
N GLN A 1035 30.15 -2.97 -39.93
CA GLN A 1035 29.28 -1.97 -39.30
C GLN A 1035 28.26 -1.40 -40.28
N ALA A 1036 28.71 -1.01 -41.48
CA ALA A 1036 27.83 -0.48 -42.52
C ALA A 1036 26.78 -1.50 -42.97
N GLN A 1037 27.17 -2.77 -43.11
CA GLN A 1037 26.25 -3.86 -43.46
C GLN A 1037 25.22 -4.11 -42.37
N VAL A 1038 25.64 -4.21 -41.10
CA VAL A 1038 24.73 -4.45 -39.97
C VAL A 1038 23.76 -3.28 -39.77
N ILE A 1039 24.21 -2.03 -39.95
CA ILE A 1039 23.33 -0.86 -39.92
C ILE A 1039 22.28 -0.93 -41.05
N ALA A 1040 22.70 -1.28 -42.27
CA ALA A 1040 21.80 -1.38 -43.42
C ALA A 1040 20.77 -2.53 -43.27
N ASP A 1041 21.23 -3.71 -42.86
CA ASP A 1041 20.36 -4.88 -42.60
C ASP A 1041 19.35 -4.53 -41.50
N ARG A 1042 19.81 -3.87 -40.43
CA ARG A 1042 18.95 -3.47 -39.32
C ARG A 1042 17.93 -2.41 -39.72
N LEU A 1043 18.33 -1.36 -40.43
CA LEU A 1043 17.39 -0.34 -40.90
C LEU A 1043 16.32 -0.96 -41.81
N THR A 1044 16.72 -1.90 -42.67
CA THR A 1044 15.78 -2.63 -43.53
C THR A 1044 14.77 -3.44 -42.72
N GLU A 1045 15.22 -4.13 -41.67
CA GLU A 1045 14.35 -4.88 -40.78
C GLU A 1045 13.43 -3.96 -39.96
N VAL A 1046 13.94 -2.89 -39.35
CA VAL A 1046 13.15 -1.91 -38.58
C VAL A 1046 12.11 -1.24 -39.49
N TRP A 1047 12.46 -0.95 -40.75
CA TRP A 1047 11.52 -0.41 -41.74
C TRP A 1047 10.50 -1.42 -42.25
N SER A 1048 10.79 -2.71 -42.22
CA SER A 1048 9.84 -3.77 -42.59
C SER A 1048 8.72 -3.97 -41.56
N GLN A 1049 8.89 -3.43 -40.36
CA GLN A 1049 7.90 -3.54 -39.28
C GLN A 1049 6.82 -2.45 -39.35
N PRO A 1050 5.61 -2.74 -38.83
CA PRO A 1050 4.56 -1.73 -38.74
C PRO A 1050 5.01 -0.53 -37.89
N PRO A 1051 4.50 0.69 -38.18
CA PRO A 1051 4.73 1.87 -37.35
C PRO A 1051 4.34 1.59 -35.89
N SER A 1052 5.26 1.80 -34.95
CA SER A 1052 5.06 1.61 -33.51
C SER A 1052 6.02 2.48 -32.71
N LEU A 1053 5.72 2.72 -31.42
CA LEU A 1053 6.65 3.37 -30.49
C LEU A 1053 8.02 2.66 -30.47
N ASP A 1054 8.01 1.33 -30.43
CA ASP A 1054 9.24 0.51 -30.47
C ASP A 1054 10.04 0.69 -31.77
N ARG A 1055 9.38 0.84 -32.92
CA ARG A 1055 10.04 1.15 -34.20
C ARG A 1055 10.68 2.53 -34.16
N VAL A 1056 9.99 3.53 -33.63
CA VAL A 1056 10.50 4.91 -33.55
C VAL A 1056 11.65 5.04 -32.58
N ASP A 1057 11.58 4.38 -31.42
CA ASP A 1057 12.70 4.28 -30.48
C ASP A 1057 13.92 3.61 -31.12
N ALA A 1058 13.70 2.54 -31.88
CA ALA A 1058 14.75 1.88 -32.65
C ALA A 1058 15.39 2.84 -33.67
N LEU A 1059 14.59 3.54 -34.48
CA LEU A 1059 15.09 4.51 -35.47
C LEU A 1059 15.81 5.69 -34.80
N ALA A 1060 15.28 6.24 -33.71
CA ALA A 1060 15.88 7.33 -32.96
C ALA A 1060 17.25 6.92 -32.37
N SER A 1061 17.38 5.69 -31.88
CA SER A 1061 18.64 5.14 -31.38
C SER A 1061 19.72 5.01 -32.47
N MET A 1062 19.31 4.91 -33.74
CA MET A 1062 20.18 4.79 -34.90
C MET A 1062 20.55 6.15 -35.53
N LEU A 1063 19.86 7.25 -35.20
CA LEU A 1063 20.17 8.60 -35.70
C LEU A 1063 21.64 9.02 -35.54
N PRO A 1064 22.37 8.68 -34.45
CA PRO A 1064 23.79 9.00 -34.32
C PRO A 1064 24.71 8.17 -35.24
N LEU A 1065 24.21 7.06 -35.77
CA LEU A 1065 24.98 6.05 -36.51
C LEU A 1065 24.90 6.21 -38.03
N VAL A 1066 23.90 6.92 -38.53
CA VAL A 1066 23.64 7.09 -39.97
C VAL A 1066 24.11 8.47 -40.45
N SER A 1067 24.78 8.51 -41.60
CA SER A 1067 25.26 9.77 -42.19
C SER A 1067 24.12 10.61 -42.79
N ASP A 1068 23.15 9.97 -43.46
CA ASP A 1068 21.92 10.61 -43.92
C ASP A 1068 20.77 10.34 -42.94
N LYS A 1069 20.45 11.37 -42.14
CA LYS A 1069 19.42 11.27 -41.10
C LYS A 1069 18.02 11.54 -41.61
N LEU A 1070 17.88 12.14 -42.81
CA LEU A 1070 16.61 12.68 -43.28
C LEU A 1070 15.52 11.60 -43.42
N PRO A 1071 15.79 10.39 -43.94
CA PRO A 1071 14.78 9.34 -44.01
C PRO A 1071 14.27 8.91 -42.62
N LEU A 1072 15.16 8.80 -41.64
CA LEU A 1072 14.81 8.44 -40.27
C LEU A 1072 13.98 9.55 -39.62
N LEU A 1073 14.37 10.81 -39.82
CA LEU A 1073 13.65 11.97 -39.30
C LEU A 1073 12.24 12.09 -39.88
N LYS A 1074 12.05 11.83 -41.17
CA LYS A 1074 10.71 11.82 -41.80
C LYS A 1074 9.79 10.78 -41.17
N ASP A 1075 10.29 9.57 -40.90
CA ASP A 1075 9.51 8.52 -40.24
C ASP A 1075 9.15 8.91 -38.80
N ILE A 1076 10.12 9.43 -38.04
CA ILE A 1076 9.91 9.89 -36.66
C ILE A 1076 8.87 11.02 -36.63
N TRP A 1077 8.98 12.01 -37.50
CA TRP A 1077 8.02 13.13 -37.58
C TRP A 1077 6.63 12.71 -38.02
N THR A 1078 6.54 11.77 -38.97
CA THR A 1078 5.24 11.22 -39.42
C THR A 1078 4.56 10.48 -38.26
N PHE A 1079 5.33 9.67 -37.52
CA PHE A 1079 4.83 9.00 -36.34
C PHE A 1079 4.37 9.98 -35.24
N MET A 1080 5.11 11.07 -35.01
CA MET A 1080 4.68 12.11 -34.06
C MET A 1080 3.32 12.72 -34.44
N LEU A 1081 3.08 12.96 -35.74
CA LEU A 1081 1.78 13.46 -36.22
C LEU A 1081 0.68 12.40 -36.05
N ASP A 1082 0.95 11.16 -36.43
CA ASP A 1082 -0.01 10.06 -36.29
C ASP A 1082 -0.38 9.84 -34.81
N GLN A 1083 0.59 9.90 -33.89
CA GLN A 1083 0.31 9.82 -32.45
C GLN A 1083 -0.52 11.00 -31.92
N LEU A 1084 -0.31 12.22 -32.41
CA LEU A 1084 -1.16 13.35 -32.02
C LEU A 1084 -2.58 13.22 -32.61
N GLN A 1085 -2.73 12.58 -33.75
CA GLN A 1085 -4.03 12.28 -34.36
C GLN A 1085 -4.78 11.18 -33.59
N ASP A 1086 -4.10 10.08 -33.25
CA ASP A 1086 -4.70 8.96 -32.51
C ASP A 1086 -5.13 9.37 -31.09
N ARG A 1087 -4.47 10.36 -30.50
CA ARG A 1087 -4.71 10.83 -29.12
C ARG A 1087 -5.71 11.96 -28.98
N GLN A 1088 -6.47 12.29 -30.02
CA GLN A 1088 -7.48 13.35 -29.93
C GLN A 1088 -8.62 13.02 -28.95
N THR A 1089 -8.79 11.76 -28.57
CA THR A 1089 -9.75 11.29 -27.56
C THR A 1089 -9.21 11.34 -26.12
N ASP A 1090 -7.91 11.58 -25.93
CA ASP A 1090 -7.30 11.64 -24.60
C ASP A 1090 -7.68 12.95 -23.84
N THR A 1091 -7.33 13.06 -22.56
CA THR A 1091 -7.39 14.35 -21.85
C THR A 1091 -6.23 15.26 -22.22
N ARG A 1092 -6.41 16.57 -21.98
CA ARG A 1092 -5.32 17.54 -22.00
C ARG A 1092 -4.16 17.09 -21.09
N GLN A 1093 -4.46 16.56 -19.90
CA GLN A 1093 -3.45 16.06 -18.95
C GLN A 1093 -2.68 14.86 -19.52
N ALA A 1094 -3.36 13.91 -20.16
CA ALA A 1094 -2.75 12.72 -20.75
C ALA A 1094 -1.80 13.07 -21.91
N ILE A 1095 -2.21 13.97 -22.81
CA ILE A 1095 -1.32 14.48 -23.86
C ILE A 1095 -0.11 15.20 -23.26
N LEU A 1096 -0.31 16.06 -22.25
CA LEU A 1096 0.80 16.76 -21.59
C LEU A 1096 1.74 15.81 -20.84
N LYS A 1097 1.21 14.74 -20.22
CA LYS A 1097 2.00 13.68 -19.58
C LYS A 1097 2.81 12.89 -20.61
N PHE A 1098 2.20 12.52 -21.73
CA PHE A 1098 2.86 11.85 -22.85
C PHE A 1098 3.99 12.71 -23.46
N ILE A 1099 3.85 14.03 -23.41
CA ILE A 1099 4.92 14.96 -23.78
C ILE A 1099 6.02 15.01 -22.70
N ALA A 1100 5.64 15.08 -21.42
CA ALA A 1100 6.56 15.17 -20.28
C ALA A 1100 7.43 13.91 -20.09
N ASP A 1101 6.86 12.73 -20.36
CA ASP A 1101 7.55 11.43 -20.26
C ASP A 1101 8.51 11.17 -21.44
N ARG A 1102 8.66 12.14 -22.36
CA ARG A 1102 9.50 12.10 -23.58
C ARG A 1102 9.12 11.01 -24.58
N SER A 1103 7.91 10.47 -24.51
CA SER A 1103 7.43 9.42 -25.42
C SER A 1103 6.96 9.95 -26.78
N LEU A 1104 6.63 11.25 -26.88
CA LEU A 1104 6.27 11.89 -28.15
C LEU A 1104 7.43 12.68 -28.79
N PHE A 1105 8.16 13.47 -28.00
CA PHE A 1105 9.18 14.39 -28.53
C PHE A 1105 10.59 13.89 -28.19
N PHE A 1106 11.28 13.34 -29.20
CA PHE A 1106 12.66 12.89 -29.08
C PHE A 1106 13.62 14.06 -29.28
N PRO A 1107 14.46 14.43 -28.28
CA PRO A 1107 15.36 15.58 -28.39
C PRO A 1107 16.39 15.47 -29.53
N ALA A 1108 16.67 14.25 -29.98
CA ALA A 1108 17.58 13.99 -31.11
C ALA A 1108 16.95 14.26 -32.49
N ALA A 1109 15.62 14.41 -32.57
CA ALA A 1109 14.85 14.56 -33.81
C ALA A 1109 14.19 15.95 -33.97
N CYS A 1110 14.27 16.82 -32.95
CA CYS A 1110 13.68 18.16 -32.96
C CYS A 1110 14.76 19.23 -32.77
N SER A 1111 14.71 20.30 -33.55
CA SER A 1111 15.55 21.47 -33.38
C SER A 1111 15.11 22.28 -32.16
N PRO A 1112 16.02 23.11 -31.59
CA PRO A 1112 15.66 24.04 -30.52
C PRO A 1112 14.48 24.96 -30.89
N HIS A 1113 14.33 25.31 -32.17
CA HIS A 1113 13.27 26.19 -32.65
C HIS A 1113 11.89 25.50 -32.68
N LEU A 1114 11.82 24.25 -33.15
CA LEU A 1114 10.58 23.47 -33.09
C LEU A 1114 10.14 23.25 -31.64
N LEU A 1115 11.09 22.94 -30.75
CA LEU A 1115 10.81 22.78 -29.31
C LEU A 1115 10.29 24.08 -28.68
N GLU A 1116 10.85 25.24 -29.02
CA GLU A 1116 10.37 26.54 -28.54
C GLU A 1116 8.92 26.81 -28.98
N ARG A 1117 8.58 26.50 -30.24
CA ARG A 1117 7.20 26.63 -30.75
C ARG A 1117 6.22 25.67 -30.07
N VAL A 1118 6.64 24.43 -29.83
CA VAL A 1118 5.85 23.43 -29.07
C VAL A 1118 5.58 23.92 -27.64
N VAL A 1119 6.60 24.47 -26.97
CA VAL A 1119 6.45 25.04 -25.62
C VAL A 1119 5.50 26.23 -25.61
N SER A 1120 5.62 27.13 -26.60
CA SER A 1120 4.70 28.28 -26.73
C SER A 1120 3.24 27.82 -26.91
N ALA A 1121 3.00 26.83 -27.76
CA ALA A 1121 1.67 26.28 -27.99
C ALA A 1121 1.05 25.69 -26.70
N ILE A 1122 1.85 25.02 -25.87
CA ILE A 1122 1.43 24.50 -24.56
C ILE A 1122 1.08 25.65 -23.60
N ILE A 1123 1.93 26.67 -23.51
CA ILE A 1123 1.72 27.83 -22.62
C ILE A 1123 0.43 28.57 -22.98
N ASP A 1124 0.20 28.83 -24.27
CA ASP A 1124 -0.97 29.56 -24.75
C ASP A 1124 -2.29 28.88 -24.36
N VAL A 1125 -2.40 27.55 -24.56
CA VAL A 1125 -3.61 26.79 -24.22
C VAL A 1125 -3.82 26.68 -22.70
N CYS A 1126 -2.74 26.57 -21.91
CA CYS A 1126 -2.84 26.51 -20.45
C CYS A 1126 -3.34 27.83 -19.83
N LEU A 1127 -3.05 28.98 -20.45
CA LEU A 1127 -3.50 30.29 -19.96
C LEU A 1127 -4.99 30.57 -20.30
N GLU A 1128 -5.49 30.06 -21.43
CA GLU A 1128 -6.89 30.23 -21.85
C GLU A 1128 -7.89 29.49 -20.94
N GLY A 1129 -7.52 28.33 -20.38
CA GLY A 1129 -8.38 27.53 -19.48
C GLY A 1129 -8.55 28.05 -18.05
N SER A 1130 -7.96 29.19 -17.69
CA SER A 1130 -8.11 29.83 -16.37
C SER A 1130 -9.30 30.82 -16.31
N ARG A 1131 -10.07 30.93 -17.40
CA ARG A 1131 -11.17 31.89 -17.59
C ARG A 1131 -12.56 31.25 -17.72
N THR A 1132 -12.66 29.93 -17.72
CA THR A 1132 -13.89 29.12 -17.79
C THR A 1132 -13.91 28.19 -16.61
#